data_AF-A0A8H5TQM0-F1
#
_entry.id   AF-A0A8H5TQM0-F1
#
_cell.length_a   1.000
_cell.length_b   1.000
_cell.length_c   1.000
_cell.angle_alpha   90.00
_cell.angle_beta   90.00
_cell.angle_gamma   90.00
#
_symmetry.space_group_name_H-M   'P 1'
#
loop_
_entity.id
_entity.type
_entity.pdbx_description
1 polymer ?
#
loop_
_entity_poly.entity_id
_entity_poly.type
_entity_poly.pdbx_seq_one_letter_code
_entity_poly.pdbx_strand_id
1 'polypeptide(L)'
;MCSASFPPPEGMSSFWRTKPGDLDNHKSTEELPTSADIVIIGAGYSAAAILTHILATASSENRPSILVLEARQLCSGATGRNGGHLKPDSYNAISAYASEYGIEAAAEVASFEAANVKAVTDYIQQNKVDCDFVLTRAVDVQLSTGHQRRIKEGYDKLIAAGLETTKDTLSVEEKDAEMMSGVKGAKGCFTYTAGHLWPYKLIHHMFSEAISHGINLQTNTPVLSVSDTQDVTGQYTLRTSRGEVRAQKVVFATNAYTDSLLPEYKNKIVPYRAVCSRIKTPGPYPLLKNTYALRFSDWNFDYLIPRLDGSIIVGGARDAYIRSVDSCYGNVDDTQVIAEARSYFDGYMQRHFHGWENSGAYVDDIWTGIMGYSSDRLPRVGPIPGRPGMFIMGGFTGHGMPQIYLCGQAMANFLLKDASFNETGLPRLFEETQARLEDPRDRVLELPQRPVSRADFPLAIICALSLEADAIEADAIEADAIEADAIEALFDDHWDCHIYSKTPGDPNSYSTGRIGHHNVVLASMPKAGKVNGAAVATNCRVSFPYVKLAIVVGICGVIPFTPGPRDAHHEIILGDVIVSQSVVQYDLGRQYPDDFEYKDTNEEALGRPNIEIRSLLSKLKGLRARRALETDMRRFLSLLQEDLELSAHYLEPGTDRLYEATYRHVDKDMPCDKCGCDGRLVPRERLGQEVPKPRVHFGRIASGDTIMKSGEDRDDIARTLGVIAFEMESAGVWDSLPCLVVKGACDYADSHKGKSTQNYAAATASACTKAILRHWVASTTHGPTAEAHLPQFSVPFPPNEDFVGRQSILDELRQQLSPDRSYAVAALFGLGGVGKTQIALAYVHKLHVRRPNLSVFWVYASSKERMRQAYITIMQQLKVPCDEDNSDVLELVKQWLEAEYHKPWLMVIDNVDELGLFYGAGGLSQYLPTCAQGKLLITTRNRQVAFRATRGRGFIEVPRMIDSEARDLLSAHLTSLEPDVADLSALALNLEYLSLILVQAAAFIQKNDISVKEYLTLLENDESMHFYASTDTISNAQMAVSGRHRGKLLAKCNDGNAQYILFDT
;
A
#
# COMPACT_ATOMS: atom_id res chain seq x y z
N MET A 1 -16.64 0.77 18.17
CA MET A 1 -17.37 -0.20 17.33
C MET A 1 -17.19 0.23 15.88
N CYS A 2 -16.47 -0.53 15.04
CA CYS A 2 -16.46 -0.26 13.60
C CYS A 2 -17.87 -0.56 13.07
N SER A 3 -18.46 0.38 12.34
CA SER A 3 -19.75 0.22 11.68
C SER A 3 -19.72 -0.98 10.73
N ALA A 4 -20.77 -1.80 10.74
CA ALA A 4 -20.93 -2.91 9.81
C ALA A 4 -20.77 -2.44 8.34
N SER A 5 -20.09 -3.24 7.53
CA SER A 5 -19.74 -2.97 6.12
C SER A 5 -20.92 -3.13 5.15
N PHE A 6 -22.11 -2.60 5.47
CA PHE A 6 -23.26 -2.66 4.56
C PHE A 6 -23.02 -1.81 3.29
N PRO A 7 -23.61 -2.17 2.13
CA PRO A 7 -23.54 -1.33 0.94
C PRO A 7 -24.17 0.04 1.22
N PRO A 8 -23.56 1.16 0.80
CA PRO A 8 -24.18 2.47 0.87
C PRO A 8 -25.55 2.48 0.17
N PRO A 9 -26.58 3.14 0.73
CA PRO A 9 -27.94 3.16 0.17
C PRO A 9 -27.97 3.64 -1.29
N GLU A 10 -27.21 4.69 -1.60
CA GLU A 10 -27.15 5.31 -2.92
C GLU A 10 -25.77 5.12 -3.55
N GLY A 11 -25.56 3.97 -4.20
CA GLY A 11 -24.36 3.74 -4.99
C GLY A 11 -24.42 4.42 -6.35
N MET A 12 -23.27 4.84 -6.88
CA MET A 12 -23.23 5.45 -8.21
C MET A 12 -23.66 4.47 -9.31
N SER A 13 -24.18 4.98 -10.42
CA SER A 13 -24.47 4.15 -11.59
C SER A 13 -23.20 3.77 -12.33
N SER A 14 -23.22 2.61 -12.97
CA SER A 14 -22.22 2.19 -13.95
C SER A 14 -22.76 2.31 -15.37
N PHE A 15 -21.87 2.25 -16.36
CA PHE A 15 -22.27 2.15 -17.77
C PHE A 15 -23.28 1.01 -18.01
N TRP A 16 -23.08 -0.13 -17.34
CA TRP A 16 -23.92 -1.31 -17.47
C TRP A 16 -25.38 -1.10 -17.05
N ARG A 17 -25.65 -0.06 -16.27
CA ARG A 17 -26.97 0.30 -15.74
C ARG A 17 -27.54 1.58 -16.34
N THR A 18 -26.94 2.10 -17.42
CA THR A 18 -27.44 3.30 -18.13
C THR A 18 -28.82 3.10 -18.78
N LYS A 19 -29.24 1.84 -18.95
CA LYS A 19 -30.60 1.47 -19.37
C LYS A 19 -31.18 0.48 -18.35
N PRO A 20 -31.74 0.95 -17.22
CA PRO A 20 -32.32 0.08 -16.21
C PRO A 20 -33.44 -0.78 -16.80
N GLY A 21 -33.44 -2.07 -16.49
CA GLY A 21 -34.51 -2.98 -16.87
C GLY A 21 -35.66 -2.98 -15.85
N ASP A 22 -36.80 -3.56 -16.25
CA ASP A 22 -38.03 -3.58 -15.45
C ASP A 22 -37.89 -4.28 -14.09
N LEU A 23 -36.84 -5.10 -13.93
CA LEU A 23 -36.59 -5.87 -12.71
C LEU A 23 -35.74 -5.15 -11.65
N ASP A 24 -35.24 -3.94 -11.92
CA ASP A 24 -34.30 -3.25 -11.01
C ASP A 24 -34.86 -3.09 -9.60
N ASN A 25 -36.10 -2.65 -9.49
CA ASN A 25 -36.81 -2.46 -8.22
C ASN A 25 -37.93 -3.48 -8.02
N HIS A 26 -37.84 -4.65 -8.66
CA HIS A 26 -38.89 -5.65 -8.61
C HIS A 26 -39.08 -6.22 -7.20
N LYS A 27 -40.34 -6.41 -6.85
CA LYS A 27 -40.81 -7.14 -5.67
C LYS A 27 -41.88 -8.11 -6.14
N SER A 28 -41.64 -9.41 -6.04
CA SER A 28 -42.57 -10.42 -6.56
C SER A 28 -43.88 -10.46 -5.76
N THR A 29 -43.83 -10.04 -4.50
CA THR A 29 -44.99 -9.83 -3.62
C THR A 29 -44.89 -8.46 -2.93
N GLU A 30 -46.03 -7.81 -2.71
CA GLU A 30 -46.11 -6.52 -2.01
C GLU A 30 -45.64 -6.65 -0.55
N GLU A 31 -46.18 -7.65 0.14
CA GLU A 31 -45.74 -8.03 1.48
C GLU A 31 -44.55 -9.00 1.42
N LEU A 32 -43.67 -8.89 2.41
CA LEU A 32 -42.54 -9.79 2.58
C LEU A 32 -43.04 -11.17 3.02
N PRO A 33 -42.67 -12.27 2.33
CA PRO A 33 -43.05 -13.61 2.79
C PRO A 33 -42.52 -13.90 4.20
N THR A 34 -43.35 -14.48 5.07
CA THR A 34 -42.96 -14.77 6.46
C THR A 34 -42.00 -15.96 6.58
N SER A 35 -41.97 -16.84 5.58
CA SER A 35 -41.08 -17.99 5.54
C SER A 35 -40.81 -18.46 4.10
N ALA A 36 -39.66 -19.10 3.89
CA ALA A 36 -39.30 -19.83 2.68
C ALA A 36 -38.41 -21.02 3.03
N ASP A 37 -38.37 -22.07 2.22
CA ASP A 37 -37.50 -23.21 2.45
C ASP A 37 -36.02 -22.82 2.30
N ILE A 38 -35.73 -21.99 1.29
CA ILE A 38 -34.40 -21.46 0.98
C ILE A 38 -34.47 -19.94 0.88
N VAL A 39 -33.57 -19.24 1.58
CA VAL A 39 -33.33 -17.80 1.39
C VAL A 39 -31.93 -17.57 0.83
N ILE A 40 -31.83 -16.79 -0.25
CA ILE A 40 -30.57 -16.35 -0.84
C ILE A 40 -30.41 -14.85 -0.61
N ILE A 41 -29.30 -14.43 0.01
CA ILE A 41 -29.02 -13.03 0.32
C ILE A 41 -28.04 -12.47 -0.72
N GLY A 42 -28.52 -11.51 -1.51
CA GLY A 42 -27.81 -10.87 -2.62
C GLY A 42 -28.32 -11.35 -3.98
N ALA A 43 -28.72 -10.43 -4.86
CA ALA A 43 -29.23 -10.73 -6.21
C ALA A 43 -28.20 -10.40 -7.31
N GLY A 44 -26.99 -10.95 -7.14
CA GLY A 44 -25.90 -10.87 -8.11
C GLY A 44 -25.78 -12.14 -8.98
N TYR A 45 -24.62 -12.30 -9.62
CA TYR A 45 -24.35 -13.46 -10.49
C TYR A 45 -24.45 -14.80 -9.74
N SER A 46 -23.97 -14.87 -8.49
CA SER A 46 -24.05 -16.08 -7.67
C SER A 46 -25.48 -16.58 -7.51
N ALA A 47 -26.41 -15.69 -7.13
CA ALA A 47 -27.82 -16.05 -7.00
C ALA A 47 -28.45 -16.47 -8.33
N ALA A 48 -28.18 -15.71 -9.41
CA ALA A 48 -28.69 -16.07 -10.74
C ALA A 48 -28.24 -17.48 -11.17
N ALA A 49 -26.96 -17.80 -10.97
CA ALA A 49 -26.41 -19.12 -11.31
C ALA A 49 -27.05 -20.23 -10.46
N ILE A 50 -27.17 -20.05 -9.14
CA ILE A 50 -27.84 -21.00 -8.24
C ILE A 50 -29.26 -21.28 -8.72
N LEU A 51 -30.04 -20.23 -8.97
CA LEU A 51 -31.44 -20.35 -9.40
C LEU A 51 -31.54 -21.08 -10.74
N THR A 52 -30.72 -20.71 -11.72
CA THR A 52 -30.70 -21.35 -13.05
C THR A 52 -30.50 -22.85 -12.93
N HIS A 53 -29.55 -23.30 -12.10
CA HIS A 53 -29.29 -24.72 -11.90
C HIS A 53 -30.37 -25.43 -11.07
N ILE A 54 -30.98 -24.75 -10.09
CA ILE A 54 -32.16 -25.29 -9.38
C ILE A 54 -33.31 -25.51 -10.36
N LEU A 55 -33.61 -24.54 -11.24
CA LEU A 55 -34.69 -24.64 -12.23
C LEU A 55 -34.44 -25.77 -13.24
N ALA A 56 -33.19 -25.97 -13.64
CA ALA A 56 -32.81 -27.07 -14.54
C ALA A 56 -32.88 -28.45 -13.86
N THR A 57 -32.78 -28.53 -12.53
CA THR A 57 -32.70 -29.80 -11.79
C THR A 57 -34.03 -30.21 -11.15
N ALA A 58 -34.81 -29.25 -10.62
CA ALA A 58 -36.04 -29.50 -9.88
C ALA A 58 -37.27 -29.19 -10.72
N SER A 59 -38.18 -30.17 -10.83
CA SER A 59 -39.52 -29.98 -11.40
C SER A 59 -40.31 -28.97 -10.58
N SER A 60 -41.29 -28.31 -11.19
CA SER A 60 -42.14 -27.32 -10.50
C SER A 60 -42.87 -27.87 -9.27
N GLU A 61 -43.22 -29.16 -9.28
CA GLU A 61 -43.94 -29.82 -8.17
C GLU A 61 -43.03 -30.10 -6.95
N ASN A 62 -41.75 -30.37 -7.18
CA ASN A 62 -40.78 -30.73 -6.14
C ASN A 62 -39.82 -29.59 -5.78
N ARG A 63 -40.08 -28.38 -6.30
CA ARG A 63 -39.21 -27.22 -6.07
C ARG A 63 -39.48 -26.62 -4.69
N PRO A 64 -38.44 -26.39 -3.87
CA PRO A 64 -38.60 -25.66 -2.61
C PRO A 64 -39.05 -24.22 -2.89
N SER A 65 -39.73 -23.61 -1.92
CA SER A 65 -39.98 -22.18 -1.94
C SER A 65 -38.67 -21.40 -1.75
N ILE A 66 -38.37 -20.50 -2.68
CA ILE A 66 -37.11 -19.74 -2.69
C ILE A 66 -37.40 -18.25 -2.67
N LEU A 67 -36.78 -17.56 -1.72
CA LEU A 67 -36.81 -16.10 -1.59
C LEU A 67 -35.41 -15.52 -1.77
N VAL A 68 -35.28 -14.53 -2.64
CA VAL A 68 -34.05 -13.75 -2.83
C VAL A 68 -34.23 -12.37 -2.25
N LEU A 69 -33.34 -11.98 -1.35
CA LEU A 69 -33.34 -10.68 -0.68
C LEU A 69 -32.15 -9.84 -1.19
N GLU A 70 -32.41 -8.67 -1.74
CA GLU A 70 -31.39 -7.75 -2.24
C GLU A 70 -31.50 -6.39 -1.56
N ALA A 71 -30.38 -5.89 -1.05
CA ALA A 71 -30.33 -4.64 -0.29
C ALA A 71 -30.67 -3.41 -1.14
N ARG A 72 -30.29 -3.41 -2.42
CA ARG A 72 -30.51 -2.32 -3.38
C ARG A 72 -31.32 -2.82 -4.58
N GLN A 73 -30.93 -2.42 -5.80
CA GLN A 73 -31.53 -2.93 -7.03
C GLN A 73 -30.89 -4.26 -7.47
N LEU A 74 -31.62 -5.01 -8.28
CA LEU A 74 -31.12 -6.22 -8.94
C LEU A 74 -29.77 -5.95 -9.62
N CYS A 75 -28.79 -6.83 -9.42
CA CYS A 75 -27.47 -6.75 -10.05
C CYS A 75 -26.68 -5.43 -9.79
N SER A 76 -27.07 -4.62 -8.80
CA SER A 76 -26.47 -3.29 -8.55
C SER A 76 -25.07 -3.30 -7.92
N GLY A 77 -24.64 -4.43 -7.37
CA GLY A 77 -23.34 -4.63 -6.72
C GLY A 77 -22.20 -4.91 -7.70
N ALA A 78 -21.26 -5.79 -7.29
CA ALA A 78 -20.05 -6.10 -8.06
C ALA A 78 -20.33 -6.53 -9.52
N THR A 79 -21.35 -7.37 -9.73
CA THR A 79 -21.68 -7.91 -11.06
C THR A 79 -22.07 -6.81 -12.06
N GLY A 80 -22.92 -5.87 -11.68
CA GLY A 80 -23.32 -4.75 -12.55
C GLY A 80 -22.28 -3.65 -12.66
N ARG A 81 -21.08 -3.81 -12.11
CA ARG A 81 -20.02 -2.79 -12.07
C ARG A 81 -18.65 -3.29 -12.57
N ASN A 82 -18.52 -4.55 -12.97
CA ASN A 82 -17.25 -5.15 -13.38
C ASN A 82 -16.83 -4.74 -14.82
N GLY A 83 -15.75 -5.33 -15.36
CA GLY A 83 -15.26 -5.05 -16.72
C GLY A 83 -15.95 -5.80 -17.86
N GLY A 84 -16.93 -6.67 -17.60
CA GLY A 84 -17.63 -7.46 -18.62
C GLY A 84 -16.87 -8.67 -19.18
N HIS A 85 -15.75 -9.05 -18.56
CA HIS A 85 -14.93 -10.20 -18.98
C HIS A 85 -15.55 -11.54 -18.59
N LEU A 86 -15.40 -12.55 -19.45
CA LEU A 86 -15.54 -13.99 -19.15
C LEU A 86 -14.23 -14.67 -19.54
N LYS A 87 -13.21 -14.53 -18.68
CA LYS A 87 -11.83 -14.85 -19.03
C LYS A 87 -11.25 -15.84 -18.00
N PRO A 88 -10.98 -17.11 -18.38
CA PRO A 88 -10.38 -18.08 -17.47
C PRO A 88 -8.90 -17.76 -17.26
N ASP A 89 -8.28 -18.29 -16.22
CA ASP A 89 -6.83 -18.32 -16.06
C ASP A 89 -6.30 -19.74 -16.27
N SER A 90 -5.36 -19.88 -17.19
CA SER A 90 -4.73 -21.14 -17.57
C SER A 90 -3.21 -21.15 -17.32
N TYR A 91 -2.63 -20.04 -16.89
CA TYR A 91 -1.17 -19.87 -16.88
C TYR A 91 -0.65 -19.09 -15.68
N ASN A 92 -1.27 -17.96 -15.32
CA ASN A 92 -0.72 -17.00 -14.39
C ASN A 92 -0.94 -17.44 -12.93
N ALA A 93 -2.18 -17.34 -12.42
CA ALA A 93 -2.51 -17.82 -11.07
C ALA A 93 -2.32 -19.34 -10.95
N ILE A 94 -2.53 -20.07 -12.04
CA ILE A 94 -2.35 -21.53 -12.08
C ILE A 94 -0.91 -21.94 -11.78
N SER A 95 0.08 -21.20 -12.28
CA SER A 95 1.49 -21.48 -11.96
C SER A 95 1.81 -21.25 -10.48
N ALA A 96 1.23 -20.20 -9.88
CA ALA A 96 1.34 -19.94 -8.45
C ALA A 96 0.67 -21.06 -7.63
N TYR A 97 -0.53 -21.49 -8.01
CA TYR A 97 -1.23 -22.60 -7.35
C TYR A 97 -0.47 -23.92 -7.47
N ALA A 98 0.16 -24.20 -8.61
CA ALA A 98 0.96 -25.41 -8.79
C ALA A 98 2.16 -25.44 -7.84
N SER A 99 2.80 -24.28 -7.66
CA SER A 99 3.95 -24.13 -6.76
C SER A 99 3.55 -24.24 -5.28
N GLU A 100 2.35 -23.76 -4.93
CA GLU A 100 1.91 -23.66 -3.54
C GLU A 100 1.13 -24.90 -3.06
N TYR A 101 0.20 -25.39 -3.88
CA TYR A 101 -0.76 -26.44 -3.52
C TYR A 101 -0.53 -27.76 -4.27
N GLY A 102 0.44 -27.80 -5.19
CA GLY A 102 0.68 -28.94 -6.05
C GLY A 102 -0.04 -28.85 -7.39
N ILE A 103 0.48 -29.59 -8.36
CA ILE A 103 0.10 -29.49 -9.76
C ILE A 103 -1.33 -29.99 -10.01
N GLU A 104 -1.80 -30.98 -9.25
CA GLU A 104 -3.15 -31.53 -9.37
C GLU A 104 -4.21 -30.52 -8.95
N ALA A 105 -4.00 -29.82 -7.83
CA ALA A 105 -4.91 -28.80 -7.34
C ALA A 105 -4.99 -27.61 -8.32
N ALA A 106 -3.85 -27.23 -8.92
CA ALA A 106 -3.81 -26.20 -9.95
C ALA A 106 -4.57 -26.61 -11.22
N ALA A 107 -4.42 -27.88 -11.65
CA ALA A 107 -5.11 -28.43 -12.82
C ALA A 107 -6.63 -28.48 -12.62
N GLU A 108 -7.12 -28.80 -11.41
CA GLU A 108 -8.55 -28.74 -11.07
C GLU A 108 -9.12 -27.33 -11.29
N VAL A 109 -8.45 -26.30 -10.76
CA VAL A 109 -8.90 -24.90 -10.91
C VAL A 109 -8.89 -24.47 -12.38
N ALA A 110 -7.80 -24.73 -13.10
CA ALA A 110 -7.68 -24.34 -14.51
C ALA A 110 -8.78 -24.99 -15.36
N SER A 111 -9.01 -26.30 -15.17
CA SER A 111 -10.02 -27.05 -15.93
C SER A 111 -11.43 -26.57 -15.61
N PHE A 112 -11.70 -26.26 -14.33
CA PHE A 112 -12.98 -25.73 -13.89
C PHE A 112 -13.29 -24.36 -14.48
N GLU A 113 -12.32 -23.45 -14.53
CA GLU A 113 -12.50 -22.14 -15.16
C GLU A 113 -12.74 -22.24 -16.68
N ALA A 114 -11.97 -23.10 -17.37
CA ALA A 114 -12.20 -23.36 -18.79
C ALA A 114 -13.61 -23.94 -19.06
N ALA A 115 -14.08 -24.86 -18.20
CA ALA A 115 -15.42 -25.44 -18.30
C ALA A 115 -16.53 -24.39 -18.08
N ASN A 116 -16.31 -23.40 -17.21
CA ASN A 116 -17.27 -22.31 -16.99
C ASN A 116 -17.47 -21.47 -18.25
N VAL A 117 -16.40 -21.16 -19.00
CA VAL A 117 -16.52 -20.40 -20.28
C VAL A 117 -17.47 -21.12 -21.22
N LYS A 118 -17.30 -22.44 -21.36
CA LYS A 118 -18.17 -23.27 -22.19
C LYS A 118 -19.60 -23.28 -21.65
N ALA A 119 -19.78 -23.52 -20.35
CA ALA A 119 -21.11 -23.64 -19.74
C ALA A 119 -21.95 -22.35 -19.87
N VAL A 120 -21.32 -21.19 -19.68
CA VAL A 120 -21.97 -19.88 -19.88
C VAL A 120 -22.29 -19.65 -21.36
N THR A 121 -21.37 -19.99 -22.25
CA THR A 121 -21.59 -19.91 -23.71
C THR A 121 -22.79 -20.75 -24.14
N ASP A 122 -22.85 -22.00 -23.69
CA ASP A 122 -23.94 -22.93 -23.99
C ASP A 122 -25.28 -22.37 -23.47
N TYR A 123 -25.32 -21.88 -22.22
CA TYR A 123 -26.52 -21.27 -21.64
C TYR A 123 -27.02 -20.07 -22.46
N ILE A 124 -26.12 -19.15 -22.81
CA ILE A 124 -26.45 -17.96 -23.60
C ILE A 124 -27.02 -18.35 -24.96
N GLN A 125 -26.40 -19.30 -25.64
CA GLN A 125 -26.82 -19.75 -26.97
C GLN A 125 -28.15 -20.50 -26.94
N GLN A 126 -28.32 -21.43 -25.98
CA GLN A 126 -29.54 -22.24 -25.85
C GLN A 126 -30.75 -21.38 -25.51
N ASN A 127 -30.58 -20.41 -24.61
CA ASN A 127 -31.66 -19.52 -24.17
C ASN A 127 -31.77 -18.23 -25.00
N LYS A 128 -30.89 -18.06 -26.01
CA LYS A 128 -30.84 -16.90 -26.92
C LYS A 128 -30.79 -15.58 -26.15
N VAL A 129 -29.91 -15.53 -25.15
CA VAL A 129 -29.79 -14.37 -24.25
C VAL A 129 -29.15 -13.20 -25.01
N ASP A 130 -29.88 -12.11 -25.17
CA ASP A 130 -29.33 -10.85 -25.69
C ASP A 130 -28.53 -10.13 -24.60
N CYS A 131 -27.25 -10.48 -24.46
CA CYS A 131 -26.33 -9.87 -23.50
C CYS A 131 -25.02 -9.41 -24.14
N ASP A 132 -25.03 -9.08 -25.43
CA ASP A 132 -23.85 -8.64 -26.20
C ASP A 132 -22.65 -9.60 -26.04
N PHE A 133 -22.93 -10.90 -25.94
CA PHE A 133 -21.91 -11.91 -25.73
C PHE A 133 -21.07 -12.10 -27.00
N VAL A 134 -19.75 -12.09 -26.82
CA VAL A 134 -18.77 -12.41 -27.85
C VAL A 134 -17.81 -13.45 -27.31
N LEU A 135 -17.78 -14.62 -27.95
CA LEU A 135 -16.72 -15.61 -27.75
C LEU A 135 -15.52 -15.19 -28.61
N THR A 136 -14.36 -15.03 -27.98
CA THR A 136 -13.15 -14.48 -28.60
C THR A 136 -11.89 -15.09 -27.97
N ARG A 137 -10.73 -14.47 -28.15
CA ARG A 137 -9.52 -14.78 -27.41
C ARG A 137 -9.17 -13.67 -26.42
N ALA A 138 -8.56 -14.07 -25.32
CA ALA A 138 -7.78 -13.19 -24.47
C ALA A 138 -6.42 -12.90 -25.13
N VAL A 139 -5.89 -11.70 -24.88
CA VAL A 139 -4.50 -11.31 -25.16
C VAL A 139 -3.96 -10.63 -23.90
N ASP A 140 -3.22 -11.37 -23.10
CA ASP A 140 -2.53 -10.87 -21.91
C ASP A 140 -1.13 -10.42 -22.25
N VAL A 141 -0.94 -9.11 -22.35
CA VAL A 141 0.32 -8.48 -22.71
C VAL A 141 1.16 -8.24 -21.47
N GLN A 142 2.41 -8.67 -21.51
CA GLN A 142 3.41 -8.36 -20.49
C GLN A 142 4.21 -7.14 -20.94
N LEU A 143 4.33 -6.14 -20.07
CA LEU A 143 5.05 -4.90 -20.34
C LEU A 143 6.39 -4.81 -19.60
N SER A 144 6.77 -5.88 -18.88
CA SER A 144 8.04 -6.02 -18.19
C SER A 144 8.73 -7.32 -18.61
N THR A 145 9.99 -7.24 -19.00
CA THR A 145 10.81 -8.39 -19.45
C THR A 145 10.99 -9.40 -18.32
N GLY A 146 11.31 -8.92 -17.10
CA GLY A 146 11.44 -9.79 -15.92
C GLY A 146 10.14 -10.49 -15.57
N HIS A 147 9.01 -9.78 -15.63
CA HIS A 147 7.68 -10.36 -15.39
C HIS A 147 7.33 -11.41 -16.46
N GLN A 148 7.51 -11.11 -17.75
CA GLN A 148 7.30 -12.05 -18.85
C GLN A 148 8.09 -13.34 -18.65
N ARG A 149 9.39 -13.23 -18.32
CA ARG A 149 10.24 -14.40 -18.14
C ARG A 149 9.76 -15.29 -16.99
N ARG A 150 9.46 -14.71 -15.82
CA ARG A 150 8.94 -15.47 -14.66
C ARG A 150 7.64 -16.20 -14.98
N ILE A 151 6.69 -15.51 -15.61
CA ILE A 151 5.40 -16.09 -15.97
C ILE A 151 5.55 -17.18 -17.03
N LYS A 152 6.42 -16.97 -18.01
CA LYS A 152 6.76 -17.98 -19.02
C LYS A 152 7.41 -19.22 -18.41
N GLU A 153 8.39 -19.07 -17.52
CA GLU A 153 8.98 -20.20 -16.78
C GLU A 153 7.91 -20.99 -16.01
N GLY A 154 6.99 -20.26 -15.39
CA GLY A 154 5.85 -20.83 -14.67
C GLY A 154 4.93 -21.64 -15.59
N TYR A 155 4.61 -21.09 -16.75
CA TYR A 155 3.77 -21.72 -17.77
C TYR A 155 4.44 -22.93 -18.45
N ASP A 156 5.74 -22.84 -18.77
CA ASP A 156 6.50 -23.93 -19.38
C ASP A 156 6.55 -25.16 -18.45
N LYS A 157 6.54 -24.96 -17.12
CA LYS A 157 6.38 -26.05 -16.14
C LYS A 157 4.99 -26.70 -16.18
N LEU A 158 3.93 -25.92 -16.42
CA LEU A 158 2.58 -26.46 -16.57
C LEU A 158 2.47 -27.30 -17.85
N ILE A 159 3.10 -26.87 -18.95
CA ILE A 159 3.22 -27.65 -20.18
C ILE A 159 3.97 -28.95 -19.91
N ALA A 160 5.14 -28.88 -19.25
CA ALA A 160 5.95 -30.05 -18.95
C ALA A 160 5.20 -31.07 -18.05
N ALA A 161 4.31 -30.58 -17.18
CA ALA A 161 3.43 -31.41 -16.37
C ALA A 161 2.20 -31.96 -17.11
N GLY A 162 1.99 -31.59 -18.37
CA GLY A 162 0.93 -32.11 -19.23
C GLY A 162 -0.47 -31.55 -18.93
N LEU A 163 -0.58 -30.32 -18.40
CA LEU A 163 -1.89 -29.73 -18.10
C LEU A 163 -2.70 -29.47 -19.39
N GLU A 164 -3.90 -30.05 -19.46
CA GLU A 164 -4.74 -30.00 -20.66
C GLU A 164 -5.10 -28.57 -21.10
N THR A 165 -5.37 -27.68 -20.15
CA THR A 165 -5.74 -26.28 -20.41
C THR A 165 -4.64 -25.47 -21.07
N THR A 166 -3.37 -25.90 -20.96
CA THR A 166 -2.26 -25.24 -21.63
C THR A 166 -2.32 -25.38 -23.15
N LYS A 167 -3.03 -26.39 -23.69
CA LYS A 167 -3.16 -26.62 -25.14
C LYS A 167 -3.93 -25.53 -25.89
N ASP A 168 -4.86 -24.85 -25.23
CA ASP A 168 -5.58 -23.70 -25.80
C ASP A 168 -4.82 -22.37 -25.59
N THR A 169 -3.80 -22.38 -24.73
CA THR A 169 -2.98 -21.22 -24.42
C THR A 169 -1.77 -21.19 -25.35
N LEU A 170 -1.50 -20.02 -25.94
CA LEU A 170 -0.32 -19.80 -26.75
C LEU A 170 0.49 -18.66 -26.12
N SER A 171 1.78 -18.90 -25.91
CA SER A 171 2.74 -17.86 -25.54
C SER A 171 3.39 -17.30 -26.80
N VAL A 172 3.47 -15.98 -26.89
CA VAL A 172 4.10 -15.24 -27.98
C VAL A 172 5.27 -14.45 -27.41
N GLU A 173 6.43 -14.65 -28.02
CA GLU A 173 7.69 -14.03 -27.62
C GLU A 173 7.76 -12.54 -28.02
N GLU A 174 8.65 -11.79 -27.38
CA GLU A 174 8.80 -10.33 -27.53
C GLU A 174 8.76 -9.84 -28.98
N LYS A 175 9.55 -10.48 -29.87
CA LYS A 175 9.70 -10.09 -31.27
C LYS A 175 8.37 -10.01 -32.05
N ASP A 176 7.38 -10.80 -31.67
CA ASP A 176 6.08 -10.90 -32.34
C ASP A 176 4.95 -10.31 -31.48
N ALA A 177 5.23 -9.93 -30.23
CA ALA A 177 4.24 -9.57 -29.24
C ALA A 177 3.50 -8.27 -29.58
N GLU A 178 4.21 -7.22 -30.02
CA GLU A 178 3.57 -5.97 -30.45
C GLU A 178 2.72 -6.18 -31.71
N MET A 179 3.22 -6.96 -32.68
CA MET A 179 2.49 -7.25 -33.91
C MET A 179 1.21 -8.05 -33.63
N MET A 180 1.26 -9.03 -32.72
CA MET A 180 0.10 -9.84 -32.36
C MET A 180 -0.92 -9.05 -31.52
N SER A 181 -0.45 -8.29 -30.53
CA SER A 181 -1.32 -7.63 -29.57
C SER A 181 -1.81 -6.25 -30.04
N GLY A 182 -1.05 -5.57 -30.88
CA GLY A 182 -1.23 -4.15 -31.20
C GLY A 182 -0.85 -3.20 -30.06
N VAL A 183 -0.28 -3.72 -28.96
CA VAL A 183 0.11 -2.94 -27.78
C VAL A 183 1.58 -2.54 -27.87
N LYS A 184 1.86 -1.27 -27.57
CA LYS A 184 3.20 -0.67 -27.55
C LYS A 184 3.99 -1.17 -26.34
N GLY A 185 5.27 -1.45 -26.53
CA GLY A 185 6.20 -1.91 -25.50
C GLY A 185 5.94 -3.35 -25.03
N ALA A 186 5.24 -4.16 -25.82
CA ALA A 186 4.95 -5.55 -25.44
C ALA A 186 6.23 -6.38 -25.37
N LYS A 187 6.51 -6.98 -24.20
CA LYS A 187 7.64 -7.87 -23.94
C LYS A 187 7.32 -9.34 -24.18
N GLY A 188 6.05 -9.64 -24.39
CA GLY A 188 5.51 -10.98 -24.63
C GLY A 188 4.01 -10.96 -24.37
N CYS A 189 3.29 -11.96 -24.86
CA CYS A 189 1.87 -12.06 -24.54
C CYS A 189 1.34 -13.50 -24.58
N PHE A 190 0.28 -13.75 -23.83
CA PHE A 190 -0.42 -15.02 -23.79
C PHE A 190 -1.80 -14.86 -24.43
N THR A 191 -2.21 -15.83 -25.24
CA THR A 191 -3.55 -15.84 -25.84
C THR A 191 -4.25 -17.18 -25.68
N TYR A 192 -5.51 -17.15 -25.31
CA TYR A 192 -6.35 -18.33 -25.01
C TYR A 192 -7.84 -17.99 -25.18
N THR A 193 -8.71 -18.98 -25.19
CA THR A 193 -10.16 -18.79 -25.38
C THR A 193 -10.78 -18.05 -24.20
N ALA A 194 -11.54 -17.00 -24.51
CA ALA A 194 -12.24 -16.19 -23.53
C ALA A 194 -13.53 -15.63 -24.15
N GLY A 195 -14.29 -14.87 -23.37
CA GLY A 195 -15.41 -14.10 -23.88
C GLY A 195 -15.55 -12.78 -23.15
N HIS A 196 -16.48 -11.96 -23.64
CA HIS A 196 -16.96 -10.79 -22.94
C HIS A 196 -18.44 -10.57 -23.22
N LEU A 197 -19.12 -9.89 -22.31
CA LEU A 197 -20.57 -9.69 -22.35
C LEU A 197 -21.01 -8.46 -21.56
N TRP A 198 -22.29 -8.11 -21.69
CA TRP A 198 -22.99 -7.17 -20.82
C TRP A 198 -23.52 -7.92 -19.58
N PRO A 199 -22.86 -7.82 -18.40
CA PRO A 199 -23.20 -8.65 -17.24
C PRO A 199 -24.61 -8.40 -16.74
N TYR A 200 -25.01 -7.13 -16.66
CA TYR A 200 -26.34 -6.72 -16.21
C TYR A 200 -27.48 -7.32 -17.06
N LYS A 201 -27.37 -7.34 -18.40
CA LYS A 201 -28.36 -7.96 -19.29
C LYS A 201 -28.47 -9.47 -19.05
N LEU A 202 -27.35 -10.17 -18.89
CA LEU A 202 -27.34 -11.61 -18.59
C LEU A 202 -28.08 -11.90 -17.28
N ILE A 203 -27.76 -11.18 -16.21
CA ILE A 203 -28.40 -11.40 -14.90
C ILE A 203 -29.90 -11.08 -14.95
N HIS A 204 -30.28 -10.01 -15.63
CA HIS A 204 -31.71 -9.67 -15.80
C HIS A 204 -32.48 -10.77 -16.53
N HIS A 205 -31.89 -11.36 -17.58
CA HIS A 205 -32.52 -12.49 -18.26
C HIS A 205 -32.71 -13.69 -17.32
N MET A 206 -31.65 -14.10 -16.61
CA MET A 206 -31.69 -15.24 -15.67
C MET A 206 -32.74 -15.02 -14.56
N PHE A 207 -32.84 -13.80 -14.02
CA PHE A 207 -33.86 -13.49 -13.01
C PHE A 207 -35.27 -13.39 -13.59
N SER A 208 -35.43 -12.88 -14.81
CA SER A 208 -36.72 -12.89 -15.50
C SER A 208 -37.24 -14.33 -15.68
N GLU A 209 -36.36 -15.24 -16.09
CA GLU A 209 -36.66 -16.66 -16.18
C GLU A 209 -37.03 -17.25 -14.81
N ALA A 210 -36.24 -16.96 -13.78
CA ALA A 210 -36.50 -17.44 -12.42
C ALA A 210 -37.85 -16.97 -11.84
N ILE A 211 -38.17 -15.68 -12.00
CA ILE A 211 -39.44 -15.12 -11.53
C ILE A 211 -40.62 -15.74 -12.28
N SER A 212 -40.50 -15.96 -13.60
CA SER A 212 -41.54 -16.63 -14.39
C SER A 212 -41.82 -18.07 -13.93
N HIS A 213 -40.88 -18.67 -13.20
CA HIS A 213 -40.97 -19.99 -12.58
C HIS A 213 -41.31 -19.95 -11.07
N GLY A 214 -41.77 -18.80 -10.56
CA GLY A 214 -42.29 -18.68 -9.19
C GLY A 214 -41.24 -18.40 -8.12
N ILE A 215 -40.01 -18.04 -8.48
CA ILE A 215 -39.01 -17.55 -7.52
C ILE A 215 -39.41 -16.16 -7.04
N ASN A 216 -39.37 -15.92 -5.73
CA ASN A 216 -39.72 -14.62 -5.15
C ASN A 216 -38.46 -13.76 -5.02
N LEU A 217 -38.41 -12.61 -5.70
CA LEU A 217 -37.35 -11.60 -5.57
C LEU A 217 -37.88 -10.39 -4.81
N GLN A 218 -37.14 -9.94 -3.81
CA GLN A 218 -37.41 -8.73 -3.04
C GLN A 218 -36.18 -7.81 -3.06
N THR A 219 -36.17 -6.88 -4.01
CA THR A 219 -35.18 -5.79 -4.06
C THR A 219 -35.50 -4.72 -3.01
N ASN A 220 -34.52 -3.84 -2.73
CA ASN A 220 -34.61 -2.78 -1.73
C ASN A 220 -35.07 -3.31 -0.35
N THR A 221 -34.59 -4.50 0.01
CA THR A 221 -34.95 -5.24 1.22
C THR A 221 -33.67 -5.75 1.90
N PRO A 222 -32.86 -4.84 2.49
CA PRO A 222 -31.62 -5.22 3.17
C PRO A 222 -31.90 -6.17 4.34
N VAL A 223 -31.19 -7.29 4.36
CA VAL A 223 -31.07 -8.14 5.55
C VAL A 223 -30.10 -7.45 6.49
N LEU A 224 -30.53 -7.22 7.74
CA LEU A 224 -29.79 -6.50 8.77
C LEU A 224 -29.08 -7.45 9.75
N SER A 225 -29.64 -8.65 9.95
CA SER A 225 -29.05 -9.70 10.77
C SER A 225 -29.67 -11.06 10.46
N VAL A 226 -28.93 -12.14 10.73
CA VAL A 226 -29.42 -13.52 10.72
C VAL A 226 -29.21 -14.10 12.12
N SER A 227 -30.17 -14.89 12.63
CA SER A 227 -30.05 -15.51 13.94
C SER A 227 -28.88 -16.52 13.99
N ASP A 228 -28.17 -16.57 15.11
CA ASP A 228 -27.01 -17.46 15.25
C ASP A 228 -27.40 -18.94 15.29
N THR A 229 -28.58 -19.23 15.83
CA THR A 229 -29.13 -20.58 15.96
C THR A 229 -30.47 -20.69 15.25
N GLN A 230 -30.83 -21.92 14.90
CA GLN A 230 -32.18 -22.26 14.47
C GLN A 230 -33.17 -22.13 15.64
N ASP A 231 -34.42 -21.79 15.33
CA ASP A 231 -35.52 -21.85 16.28
C ASP A 231 -35.98 -23.31 16.52
N VAL A 232 -37.01 -23.49 17.35
CA VAL A 232 -37.57 -24.82 17.68
C VAL A 232 -38.12 -25.58 16.46
N THR A 233 -38.30 -24.92 15.32
CA THR A 233 -38.77 -25.51 14.06
C THR A 233 -37.63 -25.81 13.09
N GLY A 234 -36.37 -25.59 13.50
CA GLY A 234 -35.20 -25.80 12.65
C GLY A 234 -34.98 -24.67 11.63
N GLN A 235 -35.52 -23.48 11.87
CA GLN A 235 -35.41 -22.35 10.95
C GLN A 235 -34.57 -21.20 11.52
N TYR A 236 -33.78 -20.55 10.68
CA TYR A 236 -33.10 -19.29 10.98
C TYR A 236 -34.03 -18.11 10.75
N THR A 237 -33.95 -17.10 11.61
CA THR A 237 -34.69 -15.84 11.46
C THR A 237 -33.79 -14.79 10.82
N LEU A 238 -34.22 -14.26 9.68
CA LEU A 238 -33.58 -13.15 8.98
C LEU A 238 -34.39 -11.88 9.24
N ARG A 239 -33.73 -10.86 9.80
CA ARG A 239 -34.34 -9.54 10.05
C ARG A 239 -34.05 -8.63 8.88
N THR A 240 -35.08 -7.98 8.35
CA THR A 240 -34.96 -7.00 7.27
C THR A 240 -35.57 -5.68 7.67
N SER A 241 -35.35 -4.65 6.86
CA SER A 241 -36.06 -3.36 6.99
C SER A 241 -37.58 -3.44 6.78
N ARG A 242 -38.10 -4.56 6.26
CA ARG A 242 -39.52 -4.77 5.92
C ARG A 242 -40.20 -5.87 6.74
N GLY A 243 -39.54 -6.37 7.79
CA GLY A 243 -40.03 -7.47 8.63
C GLY A 243 -39.08 -8.66 8.70
N GLU A 244 -39.53 -9.72 9.35
CA GLU A 244 -38.76 -10.95 9.56
C GLU A 244 -39.18 -12.07 8.62
N VAL A 245 -38.22 -12.88 8.19
CA VAL A 245 -38.43 -14.09 7.38
C VAL A 245 -37.75 -15.27 8.05
N ARG A 246 -38.39 -16.45 8.02
CA ARG A 246 -37.78 -17.70 8.50
C ARG A 246 -37.39 -18.64 7.37
N ALA A 247 -36.23 -19.29 7.49
CA ALA A 247 -35.77 -20.26 6.49
C ALA A 247 -34.94 -21.41 7.07
N GLN A 248 -35.06 -22.59 6.48
CA GLN A 248 -34.23 -23.75 6.88
C GLN A 248 -32.81 -23.65 6.31
N LYS A 249 -32.69 -23.23 5.05
CA LYS A 249 -31.41 -23.05 4.37
C LYS A 249 -31.19 -21.57 4.00
N VAL A 250 -30.00 -21.04 4.31
CA VAL A 250 -29.63 -19.65 4.04
C VAL A 250 -28.32 -19.61 3.24
N VAL A 251 -28.33 -18.93 2.09
CA VAL A 251 -27.14 -18.74 1.25
C VAL A 251 -26.69 -17.29 1.31
N PHE A 252 -25.44 -17.07 1.73
CA PHE A 252 -24.78 -15.77 1.72
C PHE A 252 -24.08 -15.57 0.37
N ALA A 253 -24.75 -14.86 -0.55
CA ALA A 253 -24.23 -14.46 -1.85
C ALA A 253 -23.84 -12.96 -1.86
N THR A 254 -23.36 -12.46 -0.72
CA THR A 254 -23.13 -11.05 -0.41
C THR A 254 -21.73 -10.54 -0.80
N ASN A 255 -20.82 -11.43 -1.18
CA ASN A 255 -19.44 -11.12 -1.61
C ASN A 255 -18.72 -10.16 -0.63
N ALA A 256 -18.47 -8.91 -1.02
CA ALA A 256 -17.73 -7.93 -0.21
C ALA A 256 -18.40 -7.61 1.14
N TYR A 257 -19.72 -7.76 1.24
CA TYR A 257 -20.50 -7.34 2.41
C TYR A 257 -20.77 -8.49 3.40
N THR A 258 -20.07 -9.61 3.23
CA THR A 258 -20.32 -10.85 3.99
C THR A 258 -20.08 -10.68 5.48
N ASP A 259 -19.06 -9.93 5.88
CA ASP A 259 -18.70 -9.68 7.29
C ASP A 259 -19.81 -8.97 8.09
N SER A 260 -20.73 -8.30 7.40
CA SER A 260 -21.83 -7.55 7.99
C SER A 260 -22.95 -8.46 8.52
N LEU A 261 -23.05 -9.67 7.96
CA LEU A 261 -24.01 -10.69 8.39
C LEU A 261 -23.33 -11.89 9.06
N LEU A 262 -22.05 -12.13 8.77
CA LEU A 262 -21.24 -13.21 9.32
C LEU A 262 -19.92 -12.66 9.86
N PRO A 263 -19.88 -12.21 11.13
CA PRO A 263 -18.68 -11.60 11.73
C PRO A 263 -17.42 -12.47 11.69
N GLU A 264 -17.56 -13.80 11.62
CA GLU A 264 -16.47 -14.75 11.44
C GLU A 264 -15.70 -14.59 10.12
N TYR A 265 -16.31 -13.96 9.11
CA TYR A 265 -15.65 -13.63 7.83
C TYR A 265 -14.94 -12.27 7.85
N LYS A 266 -14.92 -11.56 8.98
CA LYS A 266 -14.14 -10.34 9.13
C LYS A 266 -12.66 -10.61 8.83
N ASN A 267 -12.08 -9.80 7.95
CA ASN A 267 -10.71 -9.99 7.42
C ASN A 267 -10.50 -11.28 6.61
N LYS A 268 -11.56 -12.05 6.30
CA LYS A 268 -11.49 -13.26 5.45
C LYS A 268 -12.03 -13.01 4.06
N ILE A 269 -13.05 -12.16 3.96
CA ILE A 269 -13.50 -11.53 2.72
C ILE A 269 -13.53 -10.03 2.97
N VAL A 270 -12.63 -9.30 2.34
CA VAL A 270 -12.43 -7.86 2.56
C VAL A 270 -12.96 -7.09 1.35
N PRO A 271 -13.74 -6.01 1.57
CA PRO A 271 -14.12 -5.10 0.50
C PRO A 271 -12.90 -4.50 -0.21
N TYR A 272 -12.90 -4.55 -1.55
CA TYR A 272 -11.91 -3.89 -2.39
C TYR A 272 -12.60 -2.98 -3.40
N ARG A 273 -12.45 -1.67 -3.22
CA ARG A 273 -12.93 -0.63 -4.13
C ARG A 273 -12.00 -0.52 -5.34
N ALA A 274 -12.57 -0.65 -6.53
CA ALA A 274 -11.87 -0.49 -7.81
C ALA A 274 -12.69 0.38 -8.78
N VAL A 275 -12.09 0.72 -9.92
CA VAL A 275 -12.69 1.56 -10.96
C VAL A 275 -12.71 0.88 -12.32
N CYS A 276 -13.73 1.22 -13.10
CA CYS A 276 -13.84 0.94 -14.52
C CYS A 276 -14.26 2.21 -15.26
N SER A 277 -13.99 2.27 -16.55
CA SER A 277 -14.29 3.38 -17.44
C SER A 277 -14.83 2.88 -18.77
N ARG A 278 -15.62 3.72 -19.43
CA ARG A 278 -15.96 3.59 -20.83
C ARG A 278 -15.25 4.66 -21.63
N ILE A 279 -14.57 4.25 -22.70
CA ILE A 279 -13.90 5.11 -23.66
C ILE A 279 -14.66 5.06 -24.99
N LYS A 280 -14.95 6.24 -25.56
CA LYS A 280 -15.51 6.40 -26.90
C LYS A 280 -14.47 7.00 -27.83
N THR A 281 -14.68 6.84 -29.14
CA THR A 281 -13.73 7.28 -30.16
C THR A 281 -14.45 7.87 -31.38
N PRO A 282 -14.15 9.12 -31.76
CA PRO A 282 -14.76 9.79 -32.92
C PRO A 282 -13.98 9.61 -34.24
N GLY A 283 -12.67 9.33 -34.19
CA GLY A 283 -11.79 9.22 -35.36
C GLY A 283 -11.71 7.79 -35.92
N PRO A 284 -10.90 7.57 -36.97
CA PRO A 284 -10.57 6.22 -37.44
C PRO A 284 -9.61 5.53 -36.45
N TYR A 285 -9.81 4.23 -36.22
CA TYR A 285 -8.97 3.42 -35.33
C TYR A 285 -8.97 1.95 -35.78
N PRO A 286 -7.91 1.18 -35.49
CA PRO A 286 -7.89 -0.26 -35.68
C PRO A 286 -8.93 -0.97 -34.81
N LEU A 287 -9.68 -1.91 -35.40
CA LEU A 287 -10.65 -2.71 -34.66
C LEU A 287 -9.94 -3.70 -33.73
N LEU A 288 -10.20 -3.58 -32.42
CA LEU A 288 -9.83 -4.58 -31.43
C LEU A 288 -10.89 -5.68 -31.39
N LYS A 289 -10.48 -6.94 -31.57
CA LYS A 289 -11.39 -8.11 -31.60
C LYS A 289 -11.29 -9.00 -30.36
N ASN A 290 -10.20 -8.85 -29.62
CA ASN A 290 -9.86 -9.67 -28.47
C ASN A 290 -10.19 -8.94 -27.17
N THR A 291 -10.28 -9.69 -26.09
CA THR A 291 -10.24 -9.12 -24.75
C THR A 291 -8.80 -9.03 -24.25
N TYR A 292 -8.41 -7.98 -23.55
CA TYR A 292 -7.00 -7.74 -23.18
C TYR A 292 -6.80 -7.60 -21.68
N ALA A 293 -5.60 -7.95 -21.23
CA ALA A 293 -5.01 -7.33 -20.04
C ALA A 293 -3.60 -6.82 -20.35
N LEU A 294 -3.27 -5.64 -19.84
CA LEU A 294 -1.95 -5.03 -19.93
C LEU A 294 -1.32 -5.13 -18.56
N ARG A 295 -0.33 -6.02 -18.42
CA ARG A 295 0.30 -6.35 -17.14
C ARG A 295 1.64 -5.64 -17.01
N PHE A 296 1.70 -4.73 -16.07
CA PHE A 296 2.91 -3.99 -15.70
C PHE A 296 3.74 -4.78 -14.67
N SER A 297 3.07 -5.54 -13.79
CA SER A 297 3.67 -6.48 -12.84
C SER A 297 2.66 -7.57 -12.43
N ASP A 298 3.05 -8.45 -11.51
CA ASP A 298 2.20 -9.51 -10.94
C ASP A 298 0.87 -8.96 -10.37
N TRP A 299 0.88 -7.72 -9.86
CA TRP A 299 -0.25 -7.10 -9.11
C TRP A 299 -0.79 -5.81 -9.73
N ASN A 300 -0.08 -5.24 -10.70
CA ASN A 300 -0.51 -4.05 -11.43
C ASN A 300 -0.83 -4.41 -12.89
N PHE A 301 -2.12 -4.39 -13.21
CA PHE A 301 -2.58 -4.58 -14.58
C PHE A 301 -3.88 -3.83 -14.81
N ASP A 302 -4.07 -3.46 -16.08
CA ASP A 302 -5.34 -3.00 -16.59
C ASP A 302 -5.97 -4.10 -17.44
N TYR A 303 -7.29 -4.09 -17.53
CA TYR A 303 -8.04 -5.05 -18.35
C TYR A 303 -9.08 -4.31 -19.17
N LEU A 304 -9.32 -4.77 -20.40
CA LEU A 304 -10.25 -4.09 -21.30
C LEU A 304 -10.96 -5.03 -22.26
N ILE A 305 -12.18 -4.65 -22.63
CA ILE A 305 -12.97 -5.32 -23.66
C ILE A 305 -13.40 -4.31 -24.74
N PRO A 306 -13.33 -4.67 -26.02
CA PRO A 306 -14.04 -3.96 -27.07
C PRO A 306 -15.53 -4.30 -27.01
N ARG A 307 -16.36 -3.33 -27.38
CA ARG A 307 -17.83 -3.48 -27.42
C ARG A 307 -18.33 -3.44 -28.85
N LEU A 308 -19.50 -4.03 -29.09
CA LEU A 308 -20.14 -4.05 -30.42
C LEU A 308 -20.50 -2.65 -30.94
N ASP A 309 -20.65 -1.67 -30.05
CA ASP A 309 -20.89 -0.26 -30.40
C ASP A 309 -19.60 0.54 -30.68
N GLY A 310 -18.44 -0.12 -30.67
CA GLY A 310 -17.13 0.50 -30.89
C GLY A 310 -16.51 1.16 -29.66
N SER A 311 -17.23 1.23 -28.52
CA SER A 311 -16.65 1.72 -27.27
C SER A 311 -15.74 0.67 -26.61
N ILE A 312 -14.83 1.12 -25.76
CA ILE A 312 -13.92 0.25 -24.99
C ILE A 312 -14.29 0.37 -23.52
N ILE A 313 -14.42 -0.76 -22.83
CA ILE A 313 -14.49 -0.76 -21.36
C ILE A 313 -13.12 -1.09 -20.84
N VAL A 314 -12.57 -0.26 -19.95
CA VAL A 314 -11.25 -0.46 -19.33
C VAL A 314 -11.42 -0.40 -17.82
N GLY A 315 -10.87 -1.37 -17.09
CA GLY A 315 -10.74 -1.33 -15.64
C GLY A 315 -9.30 -1.57 -15.22
N GLY A 316 -9.00 -1.32 -13.95
CA GLY A 316 -7.63 -1.33 -13.44
C GLY A 316 -7.30 -0.01 -12.73
N ALA A 317 -6.31 0.72 -13.22
CA ALA A 317 -5.81 1.98 -12.65
C ALA A 317 -5.22 1.85 -11.25
N ARG A 318 -4.85 0.63 -10.82
CA ARG A 318 -4.40 0.36 -9.46
C ARG A 318 -3.21 1.24 -9.08
N ASP A 319 -2.26 1.44 -10.00
CA ASP A 319 -1.08 2.26 -9.75
C ASP A 319 -1.41 3.72 -9.38
N ALA A 320 -2.57 4.22 -9.81
CA ALA A 320 -3.00 5.58 -9.49
C ALA A 320 -3.38 5.74 -8.02
N TYR A 321 -3.97 4.73 -7.38
CA TYR A 321 -4.59 4.87 -6.06
C TYR A 321 -4.06 3.93 -4.97
N ILE A 322 -3.27 2.90 -5.31
CA ILE A 322 -2.79 1.90 -4.33
C ILE A 322 -1.94 2.48 -3.20
N ARG A 323 -1.44 3.70 -3.36
CA ARG A 323 -0.67 4.45 -2.34
C ARG A 323 -1.48 4.77 -1.10
N SER A 324 -2.81 4.84 -1.22
CA SER A 324 -3.73 4.97 -0.09
C SER A 324 -4.50 3.68 0.03
N VAL A 325 -3.93 2.68 0.73
CA VAL A 325 -4.55 1.37 0.90
C VAL A 325 -5.98 1.51 1.45
N ASP A 326 -6.23 2.45 2.38
CA ASP A 326 -7.57 2.75 2.92
C ASP A 326 -8.58 3.26 1.87
N SER A 327 -8.08 3.84 0.77
CA SER A 327 -8.93 4.29 -0.34
C SER A 327 -9.45 3.12 -1.19
N CYS A 328 -8.81 1.95 -1.13
CA CYS A 328 -9.24 0.76 -1.88
C CYS A 328 -9.59 -0.46 -1.02
N TYR A 329 -8.80 -0.80 0.00
CA TYR A 329 -8.92 -2.00 0.82
C TYR A 329 -9.74 -1.73 2.09
N GLY A 330 -10.67 -2.63 2.42
CA GLY A 330 -11.62 -2.43 3.53
C GLY A 330 -12.64 -1.32 3.26
N ASN A 331 -12.80 -0.91 2.01
CA ASN A 331 -13.61 0.23 1.62
C ASN A 331 -14.85 -0.20 0.82
N VAL A 332 -16.03 0.14 1.32
CA VAL A 332 -17.34 -0.16 0.71
C VAL A 332 -17.98 1.02 -0.02
N ASP A 333 -17.32 2.19 -0.01
CA ASP A 333 -17.87 3.39 -0.62
C ASP A 333 -17.85 3.29 -2.15
N ASP A 334 -19.02 3.02 -2.71
CA ASP A 334 -19.27 2.93 -4.13
C ASP A 334 -20.12 4.10 -4.66
N THR A 335 -20.16 5.19 -3.89
CA THR A 335 -20.94 6.42 -4.19
C THR A 335 -20.15 7.42 -5.03
N GLN A 336 -18.82 7.29 -5.07
CA GLN A 336 -17.92 8.19 -5.80
C GLN A 336 -16.84 7.41 -6.54
N VAL A 337 -16.20 8.06 -7.51
CA VAL A 337 -14.97 7.56 -8.14
C VAL A 337 -13.77 7.84 -7.22
N ILE A 338 -12.81 6.91 -7.17
CA ILE A 338 -11.52 7.12 -6.50
C ILE A 338 -10.82 8.34 -7.13
N ALA A 339 -10.53 9.37 -6.33
CA ALA A 339 -10.13 10.68 -6.84
C ALA A 339 -8.87 10.62 -7.72
N GLU A 340 -7.90 9.83 -7.31
CA GLU A 340 -6.61 9.64 -7.97
C GLU A 340 -6.74 8.93 -9.32
N ALA A 341 -7.80 8.15 -9.53
CA ALA A 341 -8.03 7.40 -10.76
C ALA A 341 -8.79 8.20 -11.84
N ARG A 342 -9.31 9.39 -11.50
CA ARG A 342 -10.24 10.15 -12.38
C ARG A 342 -9.67 10.46 -13.76
N SER A 343 -8.38 10.77 -13.85
CA SER A 343 -7.71 11.11 -15.11
C SER A 343 -6.82 9.98 -15.64
N TYR A 344 -6.82 8.80 -15.00
CA TYR A 344 -5.93 7.70 -15.40
C TYR A 344 -6.22 7.22 -16.83
N PHE A 345 -7.51 7.14 -17.17
CA PHE A 345 -7.96 6.63 -18.47
C PHE A 345 -7.91 7.67 -19.61
N ASP A 346 -7.55 8.93 -19.31
CA ASP A 346 -7.48 9.99 -20.33
C ASP A 346 -6.36 9.69 -21.32
N GLY A 347 -6.68 9.54 -22.61
CA GLY A 347 -5.68 9.20 -23.63
C GLY A 347 -5.16 7.76 -23.54
N TYR A 348 -5.85 6.87 -22.81
CA TYR A 348 -5.41 5.49 -22.57
C TYR A 348 -5.11 4.72 -23.87
N MET A 349 -6.05 4.74 -24.81
CA MET A 349 -5.90 4.00 -26.07
C MET A 349 -4.70 4.54 -26.89
N GLN A 350 -4.54 5.86 -26.92
CA GLN A 350 -3.46 6.55 -27.62
C GLN A 350 -2.08 6.17 -27.05
N ARG A 351 -1.96 6.05 -25.73
CA ARG A 351 -0.72 5.68 -25.05
C ARG A 351 -0.32 4.24 -25.28
N HIS A 352 -1.29 3.33 -25.34
CA HIS A 352 -1.01 1.90 -25.26
C HIS A 352 -1.14 1.14 -26.57
N PHE A 353 -1.95 1.60 -27.54
CA PHE A 353 -2.22 0.84 -28.76
C PHE A 353 -1.71 1.56 -30.02
N HIS A 354 -1.07 0.80 -30.92
CA HIS A 354 -0.67 1.29 -32.23
C HIS A 354 -1.88 1.62 -33.10
N GLY A 355 -1.82 2.74 -33.83
CA GLY A 355 -2.88 3.21 -34.72
C GLY A 355 -4.01 3.95 -34.02
N TRP A 356 -3.99 4.05 -32.69
CA TRP A 356 -4.97 4.80 -31.91
C TRP A 356 -4.55 6.25 -31.62
N GLU A 357 -3.33 6.67 -31.98
CA GLU A 357 -2.76 7.98 -31.65
C GLU A 357 -3.64 9.15 -32.09
N ASN A 358 -4.26 9.03 -33.27
CA ASN A 358 -5.12 10.06 -33.87
C ASN A 358 -6.63 9.73 -33.76
N SER A 359 -7.00 8.73 -32.96
CA SER A 359 -8.40 8.30 -32.81
C SER A 359 -9.30 9.37 -32.16
N GLY A 360 -8.70 10.30 -31.39
CA GLY A 360 -9.46 11.23 -30.56
C GLY A 360 -10.22 10.53 -29.43
N ALA A 361 -9.83 9.31 -29.05
CA ALA A 361 -10.50 8.55 -28.01
C ALA A 361 -10.52 9.32 -26.68
N TYR A 362 -11.68 9.34 -26.03
CA TYR A 362 -11.91 10.09 -24.80
C TYR A 362 -12.75 9.28 -23.81
N VAL A 363 -12.58 9.59 -22.52
CA VAL A 363 -13.34 8.98 -21.43
C VAL A 363 -14.77 9.51 -21.44
N ASP A 364 -15.74 8.62 -21.65
CA ASP A 364 -17.18 8.92 -21.63
C ASP A 364 -17.76 8.81 -20.23
N ASP A 365 -17.33 7.80 -19.47
CA ASP A 365 -17.83 7.52 -18.12
C ASP A 365 -16.77 6.81 -17.27
N ILE A 366 -16.83 6.97 -15.95
CA ILE A 366 -16.02 6.27 -14.95
C ILE A 366 -16.89 5.92 -13.76
N TRP A 367 -16.83 4.67 -13.29
CA TRP A 367 -17.56 4.22 -12.12
C TRP A 367 -16.72 3.36 -11.19
N THR A 368 -17.18 3.27 -9.94
CA THR A 368 -16.58 2.44 -8.90
C THR A 368 -17.39 1.16 -8.68
N GLY A 369 -16.69 0.05 -8.42
CA GLY A 369 -17.26 -1.21 -7.96
C GLY A 369 -16.52 -1.77 -6.75
N ILE A 370 -17.24 -2.49 -5.89
CA ILE A 370 -16.68 -3.15 -4.71
C ILE A 370 -16.59 -4.66 -4.96
N MET A 371 -15.39 -5.21 -4.84
CA MET A 371 -15.10 -6.64 -4.94
C MET A 371 -14.93 -7.23 -3.54
N GLY A 372 -15.22 -8.51 -3.36
CA GLY A 372 -14.86 -9.25 -2.14
C GLY A 372 -13.55 -10.00 -2.36
N TYR A 373 -12.46 -9.50 -1.79
CA TYR A 373 -11.14 -10.14 -1.83
C TYR A 373 -11.05 -11.14 -0.70
N SER A 374 -10.84 -12.41 -1.02
CA SER A 374 -10.56 -13.40 0.01
C SER A 374 -9.12 -13.28 0.50
N SER A 375 -8.92 -13.45 1.81
CA SER A 375 -7.61 -13.34 2.45
C SER A 375 -6.60 -14.37 1.93
N ASP A 376 -7.06 -15.46 1.32
CA ASP A 376 -6.23 -16.51 0.72
C ASP A 376 -6.16 -16.49 -0.81
N ARG A 377 -6.85 -15.52 -1.45
CA ARG A 377 -6.97 -15.34 -2.90
C ARG A 377 -7.78 -16.42 -3.63
N LEU A 378 -8.51 -17.27 -2.90
CA LEU A 378 -9.35 -18.33 -3.46
C LEU A 378 -10.84 -18.07 -3.15
N PRO A 379 -11.76 -18.46 -4.05
CA PRO A 379 -13.20 -18.47 -3.75
C PRO A 379 -13.53 -19.24 -2.47
N ARG A 380 -14.63 -18.85 -1.81
CA ARG A 380 -15.18 -19.53 -0.64
C ARG A 380 -16.58 -20.02 -0.97
N VAL A 381 -16.72 -21.33 -1.17
CA VAL A 381 -17.94 -21.96 -1.67
C VAL A 381 -18.26 -23.21 -0.87
N GLY A 382 -19.48 -23.28 -0.33
CA GLY A 382 -20.01 -24.47 0.32
C GLY A 382 -20.71 -24.21 1.65
N PRO A 383 -20.99 -25.27 2.43
CA PRO A 383 -21.52 -25.16 3.78
C PRO A 383 -20.56 -24.39 4.70
N ILE A 384 -21.11 -23.54 5.57
CA ILE A 384 -20.29 -22.79 6.54
C ILE A 384 -19.97 -23.71 7.73
N PRO A 385 -18.67 -23.90 8.08
CA PRO A 385 -18.28 -24.70 9.24
C PRO A 385 -18.97 -24.26 10.53
N GLY A 386 -19.56 -25.21 11.26
CA GLY A 386 -20.25 -24.93 12.52
C GLY A 386 -21.63 -24.27 12.39
N ARG A 387 -22.13 -24.01 11.18
CA ARG A 387 -23.44 -23.38 10.92
C ARG A 387 -24.32 -24.26 10.01
N PRO A 388 -24.97 -25.32 10.54
CA PRO A 388 -25.77 -26.24 9.73
C PRO A 388 -26.88 -25.52 8.95
N GLY A 389 -27.02 -25.79 7.65
CA GLY A 389 -28.01 -25.12 6.80
C GLY A 389 -27.63 -23.71 6.33
N MET A 390 -26.47 -23.19 6.71
CA MET A 390 -25.92 -21.95 6.16
C MET A 390 -24.80 -22.24 5.15
N PHE A 391 -24.79 -21.48 4.05
CA PHE A 391 -23.86 -21.67 2.93
C PHE A 391 -23.26 -20.34 2.49
N ILE A 392 -22.00 -20.34 2.06
CA ILE A 392 -21.30 -19.18 1.51
C ILE A 392 -21.01 -19.38 0.02
N MET A 393 -21.14 -18.31 -0.77
CA MET A 393 -20.68 -18.26 -2.16
C MET A 393 -20.17 -16.84 -2.45
N GLY A 394 -18.92 -16.58 -2.09
CA GLY A 394 -18.30 -15.26 -2.19
C GLY A 394 -16.77 -15.30 -2.17
N GLY A 395 -16.13 -14.13 -2.07
CA GLY A 395 -14.67 -14.04 -1.98
C GLY A 395 -13.95 -14.35 -3.29
N PHE A 396 -14.56 -13.99 -4.42
CA PHE A 396 -14.03 -14.31 -5.75
C PHE A 396 -12.83 -13.45 -6.19
N THR A 397 -12.37 -12.49 -5.37
CA THR A 397 -11.11 -11.74 -5.55
C THR A 397 -10.95 -11.10 -6.94
N GLY A 398 -12.04 -10.50 -7.44
CA GLY A 398 -12.06 -9.85 -8.76
C GLY A 398 -12.13 -10.81 -9.96
N HIS A 399 -12.23 -12.12 -9.75
CA HIS A 399 -12.16 -13.18 -10.77
C HIS A 399 -13.40 -14.10 -10.81
N GLY A 400 -14.57 -13.59 -10.45
CA GLY A 400 -15.78 -14.41 -10.31
C GLY A 400 -16.47 -14.83 -11.61
N MET A 401 -16.31 -14.06 -12.70
CA MET A 401 -17.00 -14.32 -13.97
C MET A 401 -16.71 -15.72 -14.57
N PRO A 402 -15.46 -16.21 -14.60
CA PRO A 402 -15.14 -17.57 -15.07
C PRO A 402 -15.32 -18.66 -13.99
N GLN A 403 -15.94 -18.39 -12.85
CA GLN A 403 -16.05 -19.37 -11.75
C GLN A 403 -17.49 -19.58 -11.26
N ILE A 404 -18.29 -18.50 -11.23
CA ILE A 404 -19.58 -18.47 -10.53
C ILE A 404 -20.62 -19.42 -11.11
N TYR A 405 -20.68 -19.60 -12.43
CA TYR A 405 -21.77 -20.35 -13.06
C TYR A 405 -21.80 -21.81 -12.57
N LEU A 406 -20.69 -22.53 -12.69
CA LEU A 406 -20.58 -23.91 -12.19
C LEU A 406 -20.49 -23.99 -10.66
N CYS A 407 -20.01 -22.94 -9.97
CA CYS A 407 -20.18 -22.88 -8.50
C CYS A 407 -21.67 -22.82 -8.10
N GLY A 408 -22.52 -22.18 -8.91
CA GLY A 408 -23.97 -22.20 -8.74
C GLY A 408 -24.57 -23.60 -8.91
N GLN A 409 -24.03 -24.41 -9.82
CA GLN A 409 -24.42 -25.82 -9.98
C GLN A 409 -24.10 -26.65 -8.73
N ALA A 410 -22.88 -26.49 -8.19
CA ALA A 410 -22.48 -27.13 -6.94
C ALA A 410 -23.39 -26.71 -5.78
N MET A 411 -23.70 -25.42 -5.67
CA MET A 411 -24.59 -24.89 -4.64
C MET A 411 -26.03 -25.42 -4.80
N ALA A 412 -26.55 -25.56 -6.01
CA ALA A 412 -27.84 -26.21 -6.24
C ALA A 412 -27.85 -27.67 -5.75
N ASN A 413 -26.74 -28.41 -5.93
CA ASN A 413 -26.61 -29.77 -5.41
C ASN A 413 -26.56 -29.80 -3.86
N PHE A 414 -25.85 -28.87 -3.21
CA PHE A 414 -25.89 -28.73 -1.74
C PHE A 414 -27.32 -28.48 -1.24
N LEU A 415 -28.05 -27.59 -1.91
CA LEU A 415 -29.38 -27.16 -1.47
C LEU A 415 -30.46 -28.20 -1.72
N LEU A 416 -30.43 -28.91 -2.86
CA LEU A 416 -31.48 -29.85 -3.25
C LEU A 416 -31.20 -31.31 -2.86
N LYS A 417 -29.93 -31.71 -2.77
CA LYS A 417 -29.54 -33.11 -2.61
C LYS A 417 -28.71 -33.38 -1.35
N ASP A 418 -28.38 -32.33 -0.59
CA ASP A 418 -27.46 -32.42 0.55
C ASP A 418 -26.14 -33.11 0.21
N ALA A 419 -25.66 -32.88 -1.03
CA ALA A 419 -24.44 -33.50 -1.55
C ALA A 419 -23.23 -33.13 -0.70
N SER A 420 -22.27 -34.06 -0.56
CA SER A 420 -20.96 -33.75 0.01
C SER A 420 -20.12 -32.92 -0.97
N PHE A 421 -19.12 -32.20 -0.47
CA PHE A 421 -18.26 -31.34 -1.30
C PHE A 421 -17.65 -32.12 -2.49
N ASN A 422 -17.15 -33.33 -2.25
CA ASN A 422 -16.51 -34.18 -3.26
C ASN A 422 -17.44 -34.61 -4.40
N GLU A 423 -18.76 -34.58 -4.19
CA GLU A 423 -19.75 -34.94 -5.22
C GLU A 423 -20.13 -33.76 -6.12
N THR A 424 -19.66 -32.54 -5.80
CA THR A 424 -20.06 -31.33 -6.52
C THR A 424 -19.21 -31.01 -7.75
N GLY A 425 -18.00 -31.57 -7.85
CA GLY A 425 -17.05 -31.25 -8.92
C GLY A 425 -16.36 -29.89 -8.75
N LEU A 426 -16.49 -29.24 -7.58
CA LEU A 426 -15.72 -28.04 -7.26
C LEU A 426 -14.22 -28.37 -7.10
N PRO A 427 -13.31 -27.48 -7.52
CA PRO A 427 -11.89 -27.59 -7.18
C PRO A 427 -11.72 -27.64 -5.66
N ARG A 428 -10.82 -28.51 -5.16
CA ARG A 428 -10.60 -28.67 -3.71
C ARG A 428 -10.21 -27.38 -3.00
N LEU A 429 -9.58 -26.45 -3.71
CA LEU A 429 -9.15 -25.16 -3.18
C LEU A 429 -10.31 -24.19 -2.90
N PHE A 430 -11.52 -24.47 -3.40
CA PHE A 430 -12.69 -23.60 -3.21
C PHE A 430 -13.51 -23.98 -1.97
N GLU A 431 -13.26 -25.16 -1.38
CA GLU A 431 -13.98 -25.66 -0.20
C GLU A 431 -13.84 -24.68 0.96
N GLU A 432 -14.97 -24.28 1.55
CA GLU A 432 -14.96 -23.54 2.80
C GLU A 432 -14.74 -24.50 3.96
N THR A 433 -13.55 -24.43 4.56
CA THR A 433 -13.15 -25.31 5.67
C THR A 433 -12.86 -24.50 6.94
N GLN A 434 -12.96 -25.15 8.10
CA GLN A 434 -12.61 -24.53 9.39
C GLN A 434 -11.19 -23.95 9.37
N ALA A 435 -10.23 -24.68 8.79
CA ALA A 435 -8.83 -24.23 8.69
C ALA A 435 -8.69 -22.93 7.88
N ARG A 436 -9.45 -22.77 6.78
CA ARG A 436 -9.45 -21.53 5.99
C ARG A 436 -10.13 -20.37 6.71
N LEU A 437 -11.13 -20.65 7.54
CA LEU A 437 -11.80 -19.65 8.36
C LEU A 437 -10.89 -19.17 9.51
N GLU A 438 -10.10 -20.08 10.08
CA GLU A 438 -9.18 -19.78 11.19
C GLU A 438 -7.83 -19.17 10.77
N ASP A 439 -7.40 -19.32 9.49
CA ASP A 439 -6.09 -18.84 9.02
C ASP A 439 -5.92 -17.32 9.22
N PRO A 440 -5.00 -16.86 10.10
CA PRO A 440 -4.86 -15.44 10.43
C PRO A 440 -4.19 -14.61 9.33
N ARG A 441 -3.65 -15.26 8.28
CA ARG A 441 -2.91 -14.58 7.21
C ARG A 441 -3.84 -13.84 6.26
N ASP A 442 -3.39 -12.66 5.84
CA ASP A 442 -3.97 -11.92 4.74
C ASP A 442 -2.95 -11.84 3.60
N ARG A 443 -3.05 -12.79 2.67
CA ARG A 443 -2.15 -12.93 1.53
C ARG A 443 -2.32 -11.83 0.49
N VAL A 444 -3.37 -11.01 0.60
CA VAL A 444 -3.53 -9.80 -0.20
C VAL A 444 -2.58 -8.72 0.30
N LEU A 445 -2.34 -8.66 1.62
CA LEU A 445 -1.45 -7.70 2.26
C LEU A 445 -0.02 -8.21 2.48
N GLU A 446 0.23 -9.51 2.40
CA GLU A 446 1.59 -10.11 2.48
C GLU A 446 2.49 -9.76 1.27
N LEU A 447 1.96 -9.12 0.25
CA LEU A 447 2.74 -8.67 -0.91
C LEU A 447 3.46 -7.36 -0.60
N PRO A 448 4.72 -7.22 -1.03
CA PRO A 448 5.49 -6.01 -0.76
C PRO A 448 4.79 -4.80 -1.37
N GLN A 449 4.39 -3.87 -0.50
CA GLN A 449 3.73 -2.64 -0.90
C GLN A 449 4.74 -1.75 -1.63
N ARG A 450 4.31 -1.14 -2.74
CA ARG A 450 5.11 -0.11 -3.42
C ARG A 450 5.44 0.99 -2.40
N PRO A 451 6.72 1.41 -2.28
CA PRO A 451 7.12 2.41 -1.29
C PRO A 451 6.30 3.70 -1.45
N VAL A 452 5.88 4.32 -0.36
CA VAL A 452 5.09 5.56 -0.42
C VAL A 452 5.98 6.81 -0.48
N SER A 453 7.25 6.66 -0.11
CA SER A 453 8.24 7.73 -0.03
C SER A 453 9.67 7.21 -0.19
N ARG A 454 10.64 8.14 -0.30
CA ARG A 454 12.08 7.83 -0.30
C ARG A 454 12.59 7.24 1.01
N ALA A 455 11.83 7.40 2.09
CA ALA A 455 12.11 6.81 3.39
C ALA A 455 11.90 5.29 3.41
N ASP A 456 11.15 4.73 2.45
CA ASP A 456 10.77 3.32 2.43
C ASP A 456 11.78 2.43 1.67
N PHE A 457 12.99 2.95 1.40
CA PHE A 457 14.10 2.26 0.74
C PHE A 457 15.18 1.88 1.76
N PRO A 458 15.07 0.70 2.41
CA PRO A 458 16.05 0.26 3.41
C PRO A 458 17.37 -0.21 2.79
N LEU A 459 17.42 -0.42 1.48
CA LEU A 459 18.58 -0.95 0.76
C LEU A 459 19.04 0.04 -0.31
N ALA A 460 20.31 0.40 -0.26
CA ALA A 460 21.00 1.06 -1.37
C ALA A 460 21.97 0.08 -2.05
N ILE A 461 22.02 0.10 -3.37
CA ILE A 461 23.07 -0.56 -4.15
C ILE A 461 23.87 0.53 -4.84
N ILE A 462 25.19 0.51 -4.70
CA ILE A 462 26.10 1.49 -5.30
C ILE A 462 27.00 0.73 -6.27
N CYS A 463 26.84 1.00 -7.57
CA CYS A 463 27.65 0.40 -8.63
C CYS A 463 28.68 1.40 -9.13
N ALA A 464 29.89 0.91 -9.42
CA ALA A 464 30.97 1.73 -9.93
C ALA A 464 31.01 1.65 -11.47
N LEU A 465 31.15 2.77 -12.16
CA LEU A 465 31.50 2.70 -13.59
C LEU A 465 33.01 2.45 -13.69
N SER A 466 33.40 1.42 -14.44
CA SER A 466 34.80 1.07 -14.68
C SER A 466 35.49 2.19 -15.47
N LEU A 467 36.55 2.76 -14.89
CA LEU A 467 37.45 3.69 -15.59
C LEU A 467 38.49 2.87 -16.37
N GLU A 468 38.22 2.53 -17.62
CA GLU A 468 39.30 2.17 -18.57
C GLU A 468 39.10 2.83 -19.95
N ALA A 469 38.84 4.13 -19.95
CA ALA A 469 38.96 4.97 -21.14
C ALA A 469 40.44 5.35 -21.41
N ASP A 470 41.23 4.39 -21.87
CA ASP A 470 42.33 4.73 -22.78
C ASP A 470 41.68 4.96 -24.15
N ALA A 471 41.43 6.24 -24.43
CA ALA A 471 40.88 6.70 -25.69
C ALA A 471 41.80 6.27 -26.85
N ILE A 472 41.28 5.50 -27.81
CA ILE A 472 41.65 5.56 -29.25
C ILE A 472 40.63 4.84 -30.17
N GLU A 473 39.77 3.92 -29.71
CA GLU A 473 38.76 3.29 -30.59
C GLU A 473 37.33 3.78 -30.30
N ALA A 474 36.67 4.32 -31.33
CA ALA A 474 35.35 4.92 -31.29
C ALA A 474 34.20 3.94 -30.99
N ASP A 475 34.49 2.64 -30.91
CA ASP A 475 33.52 1.57 -30.62
C ASP A 475 33.41 1.23 -29.12
N ALA A 476 34.18 1.88 -28.23
CA ALA A 476 34.24 1.58 -26.79
C ALA A 476 33.29 2.41 -25.91
N ILE A 477 32.43 3.26 -26.49
CA ILE A 477 31.54 4.15 -25.72
C ILE A 477 30.36 3.40 -25.05
N GLU A 478 30.06 2.17 -25.46
CA GLU A 478 28.90 1.40 -24.96
C GLU A 478 29.22 0.41 -23.81
N ALA A 479 30.49 0.23 -23.41
CA ALA A 479 30.88 -0.86 -22.50
C ALA A 479 30.87 -0.53 -20.98
N ASP A 480 30.70 0.73 -20.58
CA ASP A 480 31.04 1.16 -19.22
C ASP A 480 29.89 1.07 -18.18
N ALA A 481 28.65 0.75 -18.57
CA ALA A 481 27.46 0.79 -17.68
C ALA A 481 27.03 -0.54 -17.05
N ILE A 482 27.72 -1.64 -17.36
CA ILE A 482 27.22 -3.00 -17.13
C ILE A 482 26.94 -3.36 -15.66
N GLU A 483 27.65 -2.78 -14.70
CA GLU A 483 27.45 -3.10 -13.27
C GLU A 483 26.06 -2.67 -12.78
N ALA A 484 25.60 -1.49 -13.22
CA ALA A 484 24.27 -0.99 -12.88
C ALA A 484 23.19 -1.75 -13.66
N ASP A 485 23.43 -1.97 -14.96
CA ASP A 485 22.49 -2.67 -15.85
C ASP A 485 22.25 -4.12 -15.38
N ALA A 486 23.29 -4.82 -14.91
CA ALA A 486 23.17 -6.17 -14.37
C ALA A 486 22.36 -6.22 -13.07
N ILE A 487 22.43 -5.20 -12.21
CA ILE A 487 21.57 -5.11 -11.02
C ILE A 487 20.14 -4.75 -11.41
N GLU A 488 19.96 -3.81 -12.33
CA GLU A 488 18.65 -3.36 -12.79
C GLU A 488 17.89 -4.48 -13.51
N ALA A 489 18.57 -5.28 -14.34
CA ALA A 489 18.01 -6.49 -14.97
C ALA A 489 17.57 -7.55 -13.94
N LEU A 490 18.08 -7.48 -12.71
CA LEU A 490 17.70 -8.34 -11.60
C LEU A 490 16.59 -7.74 -10.71
N PHE A 491 16.04 -6.57 -11.02
CA PHE A 491 14.86 -6.05 -10.34
C PHE A 491 13.65 -6.96 -10.58
N ASP A 492 12.89 -7.22 -9.52
CA ASP A 492 11.63 -7.94 -9.59
C ASP A 492 10.47 -7.03 -10.00
N ASP A 493 10.57 -5.73 -9.67
CA ASP A 493 9.71 -4.62 -10.12
C ASP A 493 10.52 -3.32 -10.21
N HIS A 494 10.10 -2.39 -11.06
CA HIS A 494 10.67 -1.04 -11.19
C HIS A 494 9.70 0.00 -10.62
N TRP A 495 10.24 0.96 -9.87
CA TRP A 495 9.49 1.99 -9.15
C TRP A 495 9.68 3.40 -9.71
N ASP A 496 10.49 3.57 -10.75
CA ASP A 496 10.89 4.88 -11.26
C ASP A 496 9.69 5.79 -11.56
N CYS A 497 9.66 6.92 -10.86
CA CYS A 497 8.66 7.95 -11.04
C CYS A 497 9.14 9.25 -10.39
N HIS A 498 8.48 10.36 -10.70
CA HIS A 498 8.84 11.68 -10.18
C HIS A 498 8.77 11.81 -8.64
N ILE A 499 8.18 10.84 -7.94
CA ILE A 499 7.93 10.89 -6.49
C ILE A 499 9.15 10.48 -5.68
N TYR A 500 9.96 9.55 -6.21
CA TYR A 500 11.21 9.13 -5.56
C TYR A 500 12.41 9.94 -6.03
N SER A 501 12.17 11.11 -6.66
CA SER A 501 13.22 12.00 -7.13
C SER A 501 14.15 12.42 -5.99
N LYS A 502 15.44 12.50 -6.30
CA LYS A 502 16.49 12.94 -5.37
C LYS A 502 16.22 14.32 -4.76
N THR A 503 16.79 14.58 -3.58
CA THR A 503 16.71 15.88 -2.90
C THR A 503 17.34 16.97 -3.78
N PRO A 504 16.79 18.20 -3.83
CA PRO A 504 17.43 19.30 -4.55
C PRO A 504 18.89 19.48 -4.12
N GLY A 505 19.80 19.56 -5.10
CA GLY A 505 21.25 19.65 -4.86
C GLY A 505 21.99 18.32 -4.85
N ASP A 506 21.28 17.18 -4.84
CA ASP A 506 21.91 15.87 -5.03
C ASP A 506 22.32 15.67 -6.50
N PRO A 507 23.62 15.48 -6.80
CA PRO A 507 24.10 15.27 -8.16
C PRO A 507 23.92 13.84 -8.68
N ASN A 508 23.61 12.86 -7.83
CA ASN A 508 23.58 11.43 -8.19
C ASN A 508 22.44 11.07 -9.15
N SER A 509 22.60 9.94 -9.85
CA SER A 509 21.54 9.32 -10.65
C SER A 509 21.08 8.03 -9.98
N TYR A 510 19.77 7.82 -9.93
CA TYR A 510 19.16 6.67 -9.26
C TYR A 510 18.18 5.94 -10.15
N SER A 511 18.20 4.61 -10.08
CA SER A 511 17.09 3.74 -10.44
C SER A 511 16.45 3.20 -9.17
N THR A 512 15.14 3.00 -9.15
CA THR A 512 14.39 2.52 -7.99
C THR A 512 13.59 1.29 -8.33
N GLY A 513 13.57 0.30 -7.44
CA GLY A 513 12.87 -0.94 -7.71
C GLY A 513 12.76 -1.85 -6.50
N ARG A 514 12.49 -3.13 -6.76
CA ARG A 514 12.38 -4.17 -5.74
C ARG A 514 13.26 -5.35 -6.07
N ILE A 515 13.94 -5.90 -5.07
CA ILE A 515 14.59 -7.21 -5.15
C ILE A 515 14.12 -8.04 -3.95
N GLY A 516 13.44 -9.16 -4.22
CA GLY A 516 12.80 -9.97 -3.20
C GLY A 516 11.76 -9.15 -2.43
N HIS A 517 11.92 -9.07 -1.11
CA HIS A 517 11.03 -8.29 -0.23
C HIS A 517 11.55 -6.88 0.06
N HIS A 518 12.62 -6.45 -0.61
CA HIS A 518 13.32 -5.21 -0.29
C HIS A 518 13.08 -4.17 -1.38
N ASN A 519 12.67 -2.96 -0.98
CA ASN A 519 12.74 -1.80 -1.85
C ASN A 519 14.19 -1.35 -1.95
N VAL A 520 14.64 -1.14 -3.18
CA VAL A 520 16.04 -0.92 -3.53
C VAL A 520 16.17 0.40 -4.26
N VAL A 521 17.13 1.21 -3.83
CA VAL A 521 17.65 2.32 -4.64
C VAL A 521 19.00 1.90 -5.19
N LEU A 522 19.15 1.94 -6.52
CA LEU A 522 20.40 1.74 -7.23
C LEU A 522 20.99 3.10 -7.56
N ALA A 523 22.23 3.35 -7.15
CA ALA A 523 22.98 4.57 -7.43
C ALA A 523 24.14 4.26 -8.36
N SER A 524 24.21 4.97 -9.49
CA SER A 524 25.29 4.83 -10.46
C SER A 524 26.39 5.85 -10.18
N MET A 525 27.61 5.38 -9.94
CA MET A 525 28.75 6.25 -9.66
C MET A 525 29.40 6.74 -10.95
N PRO A 526 29.59 8.05 -11.15
CA PRO A 526 30.09 8.59 -12.42
C PRO A 526 31.52 8.16 -12.76
N LYS A 527 32.35 7.90 -11.74
CA LYS A 527 33.75 7.46 -11.87
C LYS A 527 34.17 6.68 -10.63
N ALA A 528 34.98 5.64 -10.80
CA ALA A 528 35.65 4.94 -9.72
C ALA A 528 36.48 5.88 -8.80
N GLY A 529 36.76 5.41 -7.58
CA GLY A 529 37.60 6.11 -6.59
C GLY A 529 36.88 6.47 -5.28
N LYS A 530 37.65 6.55 -4.18
CA LYS A 530 37.12 6.75 -2.81
C LYS A 530 36.34 8.05 -2.66
N VAL A 531 36.80 9.15 -3.26
CA VAL A 531 36.12 10.46 -3.19
C VAL A 531 34.73 10.39 -3.84
N ASN A 532 34.62 9.73 -4.99
CA ASN A 532 33.34 9.54 -5.68
C ASN A 532 32.43 8.60 -4.89
N GLY A 533 32.99 7.51 -4.34
CA GLY A 533 32.28 6.60 -3.45
C GLY A 533 31.66 7.31 -2.24
N ALA A 534 32.45 8.14 -1.56
CA ALA A 534 32.00 8.94 -0.43
C ALA A 534 30.93 9.97 -0.82
N ALA A 535 31.10 10.66 -1.95
CA ALA A 535 30.13 11.64 -2.45
C ALA A 535 28.79 10.99 -2.81
N VAL A 536 28.82 9.86 -3.52
CA VAL A 536 27.60 9.11 -3.88
C VAL A 536 26.90 8.62 -2.62
N ALA A 537 27.62 8.00 -1.69
CA ALA A 537 27.05 7.46 -0.46
C ALA A 537 26.45 8.57 0.44
N THR A 538 27.14 9.70 0.59
CA THR A 538 26.67 10.85 1.38
C THR A 538 25.38 11.42 0.79
N ASN A 539 25.35 11.69 -0.52
CA ASN A 539 24.18 12.24 -1.18
C ASN A 539 23.02 11.21 -1.22
N CYS A 540 23.33 9.92 -1.41
CA CYS A 540 22.34 8.83 -1.29
C CYS A 540 21.70 8.79 0.08
N ARG A 541 22.48 8.95 1.14
CA ARG A 541 21.95 9.03 2.51
C ARG A 541 21.06 10.26 2.71
N VAL A 542 21.35 11.38 2.05
CA VAL A 542 20.51 12.59 2.10
C VAL A 542 19.20 12.39 1.34
N SER A 543 19.25 11.77 0.17
CA SER A 543 18.05 11.53 -0.65
C SER A 543 17.19 10.37 -0.15
N PHE A 544 17.81 9.36 0.48
CA PHE A 544 17.18 8.16 1.01
C PHE A 544 17.60 7.99 2.49
N PRO A 545 16.88 8.64 3.42
CA PRO A 545 17.35 8.87 4.79
C PRO A 545 17.43 7.61 5.67
N TYR A 546 16.83 6.50 5.26
CA TYR A 546 16.68 5.28 6.07
C TYR A 546 17.32 4.04 5.46
N VAL A 547 18.35 4.23 4.63
CA VAL A 547 19.18 3.12 4.14
C VAL A 547 19.84 2.42 5.34
N LYS A 548 19.52 1.14 5.54
CA LYS A 548 20.07 0.28 6.60
C LYS A 548 21.26 -0.54 6.16
N LEU A 549 21.27 -0.87 4.87
CA LEU A 549 22.33 -1.62 4.22
C LEU A 549 22.62 -0.94 2.88
N ALA A 550 23.88 -0.60 2.66
CA ALA A 550 24.40 -0.31 1.34
C ALA A 550 25.19 -1.53 0.83
N ILE A 551 24.99 -1.93 -0.41
CA ILE A 551 25.85 -2.94 -1.05
C ILE A 551 26.66 -2.25 -2.15
N VAL A 552 27.99 -2.25 -2.00
CA VAL A 552 28.89 -1.77 -3.04
C VAL A 552 29.15 -2.94 -3.98
N VAL A 553 28.59 -2.86 -5.18
CA VAL A 553 28.71 -3.90 -6.20
C VAL A 553 29.70 -3.44 -7.25
N GLY A 554 30.48 -4.36 -7.79
CA GLY A 554 31.30 -4.11 -8.97
C GLY A 554 32.38 -5.15 -9.18
N ILE A 555 33.48 -4.76 -9.82
CA ILE A 555 34.63 -5.64 -10.07
C ILE A 555 35.85 -5.33 -9.19
N CYS A 556 36.75 -6.31 -9.04
CA CYS A 556 38.01 -6.14 -8.31
C CYS A 556 39.14 -7.01 -8.90
N GLY A 557 40.37 -6.65 -8.56
CA GLY A 557 41.53 -7.54 -8.70
C GLY A 557 41.66 -8.46 -7.49
N VAL A 558 42.13 -9.70 -7.68
CA VAL A 558 42.20 -10.70 -6.60
C VAL A 558 43.59 -11.30 -6.44
N ILE A 559 43.89 -11.80 -5.23
CA ILE A 559 45.02 -12.72 -5.06
C ILE A 559 44.64 -14.09 -5.63
N PRO A 560 45.60 -14.85 -6.18
CA PRO A 560 45.29 -16.13 -6.82
C PRO A 560 44.93 -17.25 -5.84
N PHE A 561 45.46 -17.18 -4.60
CA PHE A 561 45.25 -18.21 -3.58
C PHE A 561 45.04 -17.56 -2.21
N THR A 562 44.00 -17.97 -1.49
CA THR A 562 43.78 -17.49 -0.12
C THR A 562 44.86 -18.02 0.84
N PRO A 563 45.30 -17.24 1.85
CA PRO A 563 46.22 -17.73 2.88
C PRO A 563 45.65 -18.93 3.66
N GLY A 564 46.45 -19.98 3.89
CA GLY A 564 46.07 -21.19 4.61
C GLY A 564 47.27 -22.14 4.86
N PRO A 565 47.12 -23.23 5.64
CA PRO A 565 48.12 -24.29 5.71
C PRO A 565 48.43 -24.83 4.31
N ARG A 566 49.67 -25.31 4.07
CA ARG A 566 50.21 -25.64 2.73
C ARG A 566 49.36 -26.60 1.86
N ASP A 567 48.41 -27.33 2.44
CA ASP A 567 47.54 -28.28 1.75
C ASP A 567 46.07 -27.80 1.62
N ALA A 568 45.77 -26.55 2.00
CA ALA A 568 44.41 -26.01 2.12
C ALA A 568 44.21 -24.61 1.50
N HIS A 569 45.09 -24.17 0.61
CA HIS A 569 44.91 -22.93 -0.14
C HIS A 569 43.68 -23.03 -1.05
N HIS A 570 42.71 -22.12 -0.90
CA HIS A 570 41.58 -22.05 -1.82
C HIS A 570 41.94 -21.16 -3.00
N GLU A 571 41.85 -21.76 -4.18
CA GLU A 571 42.05 -21.09 -5.46
C GLU A 571 40.91 -20.11 -5.78
N ILE A 572 41.26 -18.86 -6.09
CA ILE A 572 40.35 -17.82 -6.59
C ILE A 572 40.61 -17.61 -8.08
N ILE A 573 39.62 -17.84 -8.92
CA ILE A 573 39.71 -17.68 -10.39
C ILE A 573 38.91 -16.45 -10.84
N LEU A 574 39.09 -16.02 -12.09
CA LEU A 574 38.29 -14.94 -12.65
C LEU A 574 36.80 -15.32 -12.69
N GLY A 575 35.94 -14.36 -12.37
CA GLY A 575 34.50 -14.54 -12.21
C GLY A 575 34.02 -15.09 -10.86
N ASP A 576 34.92 -15.52 -9.98
CA ASP A 576 34.58 -15.73 -8.57
C ASP A 576 34.16 -14.41 -7.90
N VAL A 577 33.39 -14.49 -6.81
CA VAL A 577 32.88 -13.32 -6.10
C VAL A 577 33.51 -13.20 -4.73
N ILE A 578 33.98 -12.00 -4.39
CA ILE A 578 34.54 -11.64 -3.11
C ILE A 578 33.50 -10.84 -2.31
N VAL A 579 33.19 -11.31 -1.10
CA VAL A 579 32.29 -10.63 -0.15
C VAL A 579 33.12 -10.15 1.05
N SER A 580 33.10 -8.85 1.31
CA SER A 580 33.94 -8.25 2.35
C SER A 580 33.58 -8.71 3.75
N GLN A 581 34.59 -9.04 4.55
CA GLN A 581 34.48 -9.11 6.01
C GLN A 581 34.86 -7.77 6.68
N SER A 582 35.77 -7.03 6.04
CA SER A 582 36.22 -5.68 6.37
C SER A 582 36.97 -5.09 5.18
N VAL A 583 37.13 -3.77 5.17
CA VAL A 583 37.89 -3.03 4.15
C VAL A 583 39.11 -2.37 4.81
N VAL A 584 40.21 -2.26 4.08
CA VAL A 584 41.46 -1.60 4.52
C VAL A 584 41.89 -0.61 3.48
N GLN A 585 42.26 0.59 3.92
CA GLN A 585 42.88 1.53 3.03
C GLN A 585 44.39 1.28 2.96
N TYR A 586 44.85 0.61 1.90
CA TYR A 586 46.25 0.15 1.81
C TYR A 586 47.22 1.26 1.36
N ASP A 587 46.72 2.36 0.81
CA ASP A 587 47.52 3.52 0.42
C ASP A 587 47.57 4.62 1.48
N LEU A 588 46.99 4.37 2.66
CA LEU A 588 46.98 5.30 3.79
C LEU A 588 48.05 4.91 4.81
N GLY A 589 49.10 5.72 4.89
CA GLY A 589 50.27 5.37 5.69
C GLY A 589 51.33 6.44 5.71
N ARG A 590 52.48 6.10 6.29
CA ARG A 590 53.68 6.93 6.28
C ARG A 590 54.71 6.27 5.35
N GLN A 591 55.15 7.01 4.35
CA GLN A 591 56.22 6.58 3.46
C GLN A 591 57.59 6.89 4.09
N TYR A 592 58.41 5.86 4.27
CA TYR A 592 59.83 5.94 4.59
C TYR A 592 60.66 5.61 3.35
N PRO A 593 61.99 5.86 3.35
CA PRO A 593 62.84 5.61 2.17
C PRO A 593 62.77 4.19 1.60
N ASP A 594 62.63 3.18 2.46
CA ASP A 594 62.64 1.75 2.07
C ASP A 594 61.39 0.98 2.53
N ASP A 595 60.39 1.67 3.12
CA ASP A 595 59.24 1.01 3.73
C ASP A 595 57.99 1.91 3.73
N PHE A 596 56.81 1.31 3.77
CA PHE A 596 55.54 2.01 3.93
C PHE A 596 54.82 1.46 5.17
N GLU A 597 54.66 2.32 6.17
CA GLU A 597 53.95 1.97 7.40
C GLU A 597 52.47 2.31 7.26
N TYR A 598 51.63 1.28 7.14
CA TYR A 598 50.18 1.42 7.04
C TYR A 598 49.57 1.98 8.33
N LYS A 599 48.60 2.89 8.19
CA LYS A 599 47.80 3.39 9.31
C LYS A 599 46.65 2.43 9.62
N ASP A 600 46.90 1.43 10.46
CA ASP A 600 45.90 0.45 10.95
C ASP A 600 45.63 0.59 12.47
N THR A 601 45.77 1.80 13.03
CA THR A 601 45.44 2.07 14.44
C THR A 601 43.92 2.13 14.64
N ASN A 602 43.42 1.80 15.84
CA ASN A 602 41.96 1.78 16.11
C ASN A 602 41.24 3.11 15.82
N GLU A 603 41.94 4.25 15.82
CA GLU A 603 41.37 5.57 15.53
C GLU A 603 41.35 5.89 14.02
N GLU A 604 42.22 5.25 13.24
CA GLU A 604 42.42 5.54 11.80
C GLU A 604 41.94 4.39 10.89
N ALA A 605 41.67 3.21 11.45
CA ALA A 605 41.14 2.06 10.72
C ALA A 605 39.63 2.17 10.48
N LEU A 606 39.18 1.79 9.28
CA LEU A 606 37.76 1.68 8.96
C LEU A 606 37.07 0.74 9.97
N GLY A 607 35.96 1.23 10.54
CA GLY A 607 35.21 0.50 11.56
C GLY A 607 34.73 -0.88 11.08
N ARG A 608 34.50 -1.79 12.02
CA ARG A 608 33.93 -3.11 11.68
C ARG A 608 32.50 -2.95 11.15
N PRO A 609 32.02 -3.83 10.24
CA PRO A 609 30.61 -3.84 9.88
C PRO A 609 29.73 -3.96 11.12
N ASN A 610 28.53 -3.39 11.05
CA ASN A 610 27.58 -3.43 12.17
C ASN A 610 27.19 -4.89 12.54
N ILE A 611 26.54 -5.07 13.69
CA ILE A 611 26.23 -6.41 14.22
C ILE A 611 25.29 -7.20 13.29
N GLU A 612 24.40 -6.51 12.57
CA GLU A 612 23.44 -7.12 11.64
C GLU A 612 24.16 -7.72 10.43
N ILE A 613 25.03 -6.95 9.79
CA ILE A 613 25.86 -7.39 8.66
C ILE A 613 26.79 -8.52 9.10
N ARG A 614 27.43 -8.42 10.28
CA ARG A 614 28.29 -9.49 10.80
C ARG A 614 27.53 -10.79 11.06
N SER A 615 26.29 -10.68 11.56
CA SER A 615 25.43 -11.84 11.80
C SER A 615 25.00 -12.51 10.49
N LEU A 616 24.64 -11.71 9.47
CA LEU A 616 24.37 -12.19 8.12
C LEU A 616 25.59 -12.93 7.54
N LEU A 617 26.78 -12.32 7.61
CA LEU A 617 28.02 -12.94 7.14
C LEU A 617 28.33 -14.25 7.87
N SER A 618 28.12 -14.31 9.19
CA SER A 618 28.32 -15.54 9.95
C SER A 618 27.38 -16.66 9.49
N LYS A 619 26.12 -16.34 9.17
CA LYS A 619 25.16 -17.28 8.59
C LYS A 619 25.61 -17.74 7.21
N LEU A 620 25.96 -16.82 6.31
CA LEU A 620 26.35 -17.13 4.92
C LEU A 620 27.63 -17.96 4.81
N LYS A 621 28.56 -17.84 5.76
CA LYS A 621 29.75 -18.70 5.85
C LYS A 621 29.43 -20.14 6.24
N GLY A 622 28.28 -20.40 6.86
CA GLY A 622 27.84 -21.74 7.22
C GLY A 622 27.58 -22.62 5.99
N LEU A 623 27.99 -23.89 6.04
CA LEU A 623 28.01 -24.80 4.88
C LEU A 623 26.67 -24.85 4.11
N ARG A 624 25.54 -24.97 4.82
CA ARG A 624 24.21 -25.05 4.20
C ARG A 624 23.82 -23.74 3.51
N ALA A 625 24.04 -22.60 4.18
CA ALA A 625 23.70 -21.29 3.64
C ALA A 625 24.61 -20.93 2.45
N ARG A 626 25.91 -21.23 2.53
CA ARG A 626 26.85 -21.03 1.42
C ARG A 626 26.46 -21.81 0.17
N ARG A 627 26.08 -23.08 0.31
CA ARG A 627 25.60 -23.89 -0.82
C ARG A 627 24.31 -23.34 -1.44
N ALA A 628 23.38 -22.84 -0.62
CA ALA A 628 22.17 -22.20 -1.10
C ALA A 628 22.50 -20.90 -1.84
N LEU A 629 23.37 -20.05 -1.27
CA LEU A 629 23.86 -18.81 -1.87
C LEU A 629 24.50 -19.05 -3.24
N GLU A 630 25.45 -19.99 -3.35
CA GLU A 630 26.12 -20.31 -4.62
C GLU A 630 25.16 -20.94 -5.65
N THR A 631 24.11 -21.64 -5.21
CA THR A 631 23.08 -22.19 -6.11
C THR A 631 22.18 -21.08 -6.64
N ASP A 632 21.71 -20.19 -5.77
CA ASP A 632 20.89 -19.05 -6.16
C ASP A 632 21.66 -18.07 -7.04
N MET A 633 22.93 -17.78 -6.70
CA MET A 633 23.82 -16.96 -7.51
C MET A 633 23.95 -17.52 -8.93
N ARG A 634 24.17 -18.84 -9.10
CA ARG A 634 24.26 -19.45 -10.43
C ARG A 634 22.95 -19.37 -11.21
N ARG A 635 21.81 -19.50 -10.52
CA ARG A 635 20.50 -19.30 -11.13
C ARG A 635 20.34 -17.87 -11.64
N PHE A 636 20.64 -16.86 -10.83
CA PHE A 636 20.54 -15.46 -11.24
C PHE A 636 21.57 -15.08 -12.30
N LEU A 637 22.77 -15.66 -12.27
CA LEU A 637 23.77 -15.49 -13.33
C LEU A 637 23.27 -16.05 -14.67
N SER A 638 22.58 -17.18 -14.67
CA SER A 638 21.98 -17.74 -15.89
C SER A 638 20.96 -16.76 -16.49
N LEU A 639 20.19 -16.04 -15.66
CA LEU A 639 19.26 -15.01 -16.13
C LEU A 639 19.98 -13.82 -16.79
N LEU A 640 21.14 -13.42 -16.25
CA LEU A 640 21.96 -12.35 -16.84
C LEU A 640 22.65 -12.80 -18.13
N GLN A 641 22.99 -14.08 -18.24
CA GLN A 641 23.60 -14.69 -19.43
C GLN A 641 22.65 -14.83 -20.61
N GLU A 642 21.34 -14.90 -20.36
CA GLU A 642 20.33 -14.90 -21.42
C GLU A 642 20.16 -13.52 -22.07
N ASP A 643 20.62 -12.46 -21.41
CA ASP A 643 20.57 -11.09 -21.93
C ASP A 643 21.78 -10.83 -22.83
N LEU A 644 21.53 -10.77 -24.13
CA LEU A 644 22.57 -10.59 -25.15
C LEU A 644 23.25 -9.21 -25.02
N GLU A 645 22.54 -8.20 -24.52
CA GLU A 645 23.08 -6.84 -24.36
C GLU A 645 24.11 -6.79 -23.23
N LEU A 646 23.95 -7.61 -22.19
CA LEU A 646 24.90 -7.70 -21.08
C LEU A 646 26.18 -8.46 -21.43
N SER A 647 26.20 -9.31 -22.45
CA SER A 647 27.40 -10.11 -22.82
C SER A 647 28.04 -10.85 -21.61
N ALA A 648 27.21 -11.34 -20.69
CA ALA A 648 27.62 -11.84 -19.37
C ALA A 648 28.16 -13.29 -19.39
N HIS A 649 28.87 -13.70 -20.44
CA HIS A 649 29.39 -15.07 -20.59
C HIS A 649 30.84 -15.20 -20.15
N TYR A 650 31.17 -16.37 -19.58
CA TYR A 650 32.57 -16.73 -19.34
C TYR A 650 33.26 -17.01 -20.67
N LEU A 651 34.44 -16.45 -20.86
CA LEU A 651 35.24 -16.65 -22.07
C LEU A 651 35.72 -18.11 -22.19
N GLU A 652 36.13 -18.53 -23.39
CA GLU A 652 36.57 -19.90 -23.63
C GLU A 652 37.66 -20.39 -22.63
N PRO A 653 37.68 -21.69 -22.28
CA PRO A 653 38.70 -22.27 -21.42
C PRO A 653 40.13 -21.90 -21.89
N GLY A 654 40.98 -21.40 -20.96
CA GLY A 654 42.37 -20.99 -21.26
C GLY A 654 42.58 -19.48 -21.46
N THR A 655 41.53 -18.67 -21.33
CA THR A 655 41.59 -17.20 -21.31
C THR A 655 42.01 -16.63 -19.95
N ASP A 656 41.63 -17.30 -18.85
CA ASP A 656 42.13 -17.02 -17.51
C ASP A 656 43.57 -17.54 -17.38
N ARG A 657 44.54 -16.62 -17.36
CA ARG A 657 45.98 -16.90 -17.31
C ARG A 657 46.62 -16.16 -16.14
N LEU A 658 47.24 -16.91 -15.23
CA LEU A 658 48.03 -16.37 -14.14
C LEU A 658 49.51 -16.59 -14.41
N TYR A 659 50.27 -15.52 -14.55
CA TYR A 659 51.73 -15.55 -14.64
C TYR A 659 52.37 -15.56 -13.24
N GLU A 660 53.62 -16.02 -13.14
CA GLU A 660 54.41 -15.86 -11.91
C GLU A 660 54.49 -14.37 -11.51
N ALA A 661 54.39 -14.06 -10.22
CA ALA A 661 54.26 -12.68 -9.71
C ALA A 661 55.41 -11.74 -10.12
N THR A 662 56.59 -12.30 -10.38
CA THR A 662 57.80 -11.58 -10.82
C THR A 662 57.84 -11.31 -12.33
N TYR A 663 56.96 -11.95 -13.12
CA TYR A 663 56.89 -11.72 -14.55
C TYR A 663 56.23 -10.38 -14.83
N ARG A 664 56.88 -9.55 -15.65
CA ARG A 664 56.40 -8.21 -16.00
C ARG A 664 55.82 -8.23 -17.39
N HIS A 665 54.66 -7.60 -17.54
CA HIS A 665 54.00 -7.49 -18.83
C HIS A 665 54.92 -6.80 -19.88
N VAL A 666 54.96 -7.36 -21.09
CA VAL A 666 55.90 -6.95 -22.15
C VAL A 666 55.66 -5.52 -22.62
N ASP A 667 54.40 -5.15 -22.83
CA ASP A 667 53.98 -3.80 -23.21
C ASP A 667 52.76 -3.38 -22.38
N LYS A 668 52.91 -2.32 -21.58
CA LYS A 668 51.87 -1.85 -20.65
C LYS A 668 50.57 -1.40 -21.32
N ASP A 669 50.58 -1.11 -22.61
CA ASP A 669 49.47 -0.52 -23.36
C ASP A 669 48.81 -1.52 -24.34
N MET A 670 49.28 -2.78 -24.37
CA MET A 670 48.80 -3.84 -25.28
C MET A 670 48.35 -5.08 -24.49
N PRO A 671 47.28 -5.78 -24.87
CA PRO A 671 46.85 -7.00 -24.16
C PRO A 671 47.81 -8.19 -24.40
N CYS A 672 47.84 -9.12 -23.43
CA CYS A 672 48.77 -10.26 -23.40
C CYS A 672 48.80 -11.11 -24.68
N ASP A 673 47.65 -11.25 -25.34
CA ASP A 673 47.47 -12.02 -26.57
C ASP A 673 48.08 -11.34 -27.80
N LYS A 674 48.25 -10.01 -27.77
CA LYS A 674 48.83 -9.21 -28.85
C LYS A 674 50.29 -8.85 -28.62
N CYS A 675 50.74 -8.72 -27.37
CA CYS A 675 52.11 -8.30 -27.05
C CYS A 675 53.12 -9.46 -26.95
N GLY A 676 52.67 -10.72 -27.00
CA GLY A 676 53.54 -11.90 -27.00
C GLY A 676 54.11 -12.30 -25.64
N CYS A 677 53.35 -12.13 -24.56
CA CYS A 677 53.77 -12.57 -23.22
C CYS A 677 54.08 -14.08 -23.17
N ASP A 678 55.34 -14.43 -22.87
CA ASP A 678 55.93 -15.77 -22.84
C ASP A 678 56.27 -16.26 -21.42
N GLY A 679 55.81 -15.53 -20.40
CA GLY A 679 56.08 -15.84 -19.00
C GLY A 679 55.55 -17.20 -18.57
N ARG A 680 56.14 -17.73 -17.48
CA ARG A 680 55.70 -19.00 -16.90
C ARG A 680 54.33 -18.85 -16.24
N LEU A 681 53.39 -19.70 -16.65
CA LEU A 681 52.06 -19.78 -16.05
C LEU A 681 52.07 -20.59 -14.77
N VAL A 682 51.33 -20.12 -13.77
CA VAL A 682 51.08 -20.82 -12.52
C VAL A 682 49.96 -21.85 -12.74
N PRO A 683 50.15 -23.14 -12.40
CA PRO A 683 49.12 -24.17 -12.58
C PRO A 683 47.85 -23.88 -11.79
N ARG A 684 46.68 -24.10 -12.42
CA ARG A 684 45.35 -23.80 -11.87
C ARG A 684 44.45 -25.05 -11.94
N GLU A 685 43.97 -25.55 -10.79
CA GLU A 685 43.19 -26.81 -10.73
C GLU A 685 41.77 -26.64 -11.27
N ARG A 686 41.15 -25.48 -11.02
CA ARG A 686 39.76 -25.19 -11.42
C ARG A 686 39.61 -24.78 -12.89
N LEU A 687 40.69 -24.54 -13.63
CA LEU A 687 40.68 -24.08 -15.03
C LEU A 687 40.88 -25.21 -16.05
N GLY A 688 40.29 -26.38 -15.83
CA GLY A 688 40.34 -27.54 -16.74
C GLY A 688 39.61 -27.33 -18.08
N GLN A 689 39.23 -28.43 -18.76
CA GLN A 689 38.60 -28.38 -20.10
C GLN A 689 37.17 -27.82 -20.13
N GLU A 690 36.52 -27.58 -18.98
CA GLU A 690 35.15 -27.07 -18.87
C GLU A 690 35.11 -25.64 -18.31
N VAL A 691 34.03 -24.90 -18.62
CA VAL A 691 33.78 -23.56 -18.04
C VAL A 691 33.64 -23.67 -16.52
N PRO A 692 34.45 -22.95 -15.74
CA PRO A 692 34.46 -23.09 -14.29
C PRO A 692 33.21 -22.47 -13.65
N LYS A 693 32.71 -23.13 -12.60
CA LYS A 693 31.59 -22.62 -11.81
C LYS A 693 32.09 -21.56 -10.82
N PRO A 694 31.50 -20.35 -10.78
CA PRO A 694 31.91 -19.29 -9.87
C PRO A 694 31.62 -19.68 -8.42
N ARG A 695 32.54 -19.31 -7.52
CA ARG A 695 32.44 -19.52 -6.07
C ARG A 695 32.44 -18.19 -5.33
N VAL A 696 31.89 -18.20 -4.12
CA VAL A 696 31.86 -17.02 -3.23
C VAL A 696 32.97 -17.16 -2.18
N HIS A 697 33.83 -16.16 -2.04
CA HIS A 697 34.89 -16.09 -1.04
C HIS A 697 34.66 -14.93 -0.08
N PHE A 698 34.90 -15.15 1.21
CA PHE A 698 34.72 -14.12 2.23
C PHE A 698 36.08 -13.70 2.79
N GLY A 699 36.49 -12.44 2.64
CA GLY A 699 37.77 -11.97 3.16
C GLY A 699 37.89 -10.45 3.30
N ARG A 700 39.07 -9.98 3.71
CA ARG A 700 39.39 -8.55 3.84
C ARG A 700 39.72 -7.99 2.44
N ILE A 701 39.21 -6.80 2.11
CA ILE A 701 39.42 -6.15 0.81
C ILE A 701 40.31 -4.91 1.00
N ALA A 702 41.31 -4.74 0.17
CA ALA A 702 42.14 -3.54 0.08
C ALA A 702 41.47 -2.51 -0.85
N SER A 703 41.35 -1.28 -0.38
CA SER A 703 40.76 -0.14 -1.08
C SER A 703 41.80 0.98 -1.20
N GLY A 704 41.95 1.59 -2.37
CA GLY A 704 42.91 2.69 -2.57
C GLY A 704 42.61 3.55 -3.80
N ASP A 705 43.35 4.64 -3.97
CA ASP A 705 43.28 5.54 -5.14
C ASP A 705 44.23 5.09 -6.27
N THR A 706 45.05 4.07 -6.03
CA THR A 706 45.94 3.47 -7.02
C THR A 706 45.41 2.14 -7.51
N ILE A 707 45.55 1.86 -8.81
CA ILE A 707 45.26 0.51 -9.36
C ILE A 707 46.47 -0.39 -9.08
N MET A 708 46.25 -1.55 -8.46
CA MET A 708 47.30 -2.55 -8.27
C MET A 708 47.65 -3.23 -9.60
N LYS A 709 48.87 -2.97 -10.10
CA LYS A 709 49.43 -3.54 -11.34
C LYS A 709 50.75 -4.30 -11.13
N SER A 710 51.03 -4.73 -9.90
CA SER A 710 52.29 -5.38 -9.52
C SER A 710 52.01 -6.65 -8.71
N GLY A 711 52.38 -7.80 -9.25
CA GLY A 711 52.15 -9.09 -8.59
C GLY A 711 52.96 -9.25 -7.29
N GLU A 712 54.17 -8.69 -7.26
CA GLU A 712 55.04 -8.70 -6.07
C GLU A 712 54.43 -7.84 -4.94
N ASP A 713 54.07 -6.59 -5.25
CA ASP A 713 53.46 -5.68 -4.26
C ASP A 713 52.10 -6.20 -3.77
N ARG A 714 51.30 -6.76 -4.69
CA ARG A 714 50.04 -7.45 -4.36
C ARG A 714 50.28 -8.53 -3.30
N ASP A 715 51.24 -9.42 -3.53
CA ASP A 715 51.50 -10.56 -2.63
C ASP A 715 52.03 -10.08 -1.26
N ASP A 716 52.86 -9.03 -1.26
CA ASP A 716 53.40 -8.44 -0.02
C ASP A 716 52.31 -7.72 0.79
N ILE A 717 51.45 -6.93 0.14
CA ILE A 717 50.29 -6.29 0.79
C ILE A 717 49.30 -7.33 1.29
N ALA A 718 49.00 -8.36 0.49
CA ALA A 718 48.10 -9.45 0.88
C ALA A 718 48.61 -10.20 2.11
N ARG A 719 49.92 -10.46 2.18
CA ARG A 719 50.56 -11.10 3.33
C ARG A 719 50.53 -10.21 4.57
N THR A 720 50.80 -8.92 4.40
CA THR A 720 50.93 -7.95 5.50
C THR A 720 49.57 -7.58 6.10
N LEU A 721 48.59 -7.29 5.25
CA LEU A 721 47.27 -6.79 5.67
C LEU A 721 46.21 -7.90 5.76
N GLY A 722 46.50 -9.10 5.26
CA GLY A 722 45.57 -10.23 5.23
C GLY A 722 44.41 -10.04 4.26
N VAL A 723 44.62 -9.29 3.18
CA VAL A 723 43.61 -8.99 2.15
C VAL A 723 43.60 -10.06 1.05
N ILE A 724 42.45 -10.24 0.40
CA ILE A 724 42.28 -11.19 -0.71
C ILE A 724 41.86 -10.53 -2.03
N ALA A 725 41.58 -9.24 -2.02
CA ALA A 725 41.14 -8.49 -3.19
C ALA A 725 41.54 -7.00 -3.08
N PHE A 726 41.61 -6.33 -4.22
CA PHE A 726 42.00 -4.94 -4.42
C PHE A 726 40.94 -4.21 -5.26
N GLU A 727 40.43 -3.08 -4.78
CA GLU A 727 39.44 -2.22 -5.45
C GLU A 727 39.65 -0.74 -5.06
N MET A 728 38.81 0.17 -5.55
CA MET A 728 39.08 1.62 -5.41
C MET A 728 37.94 2.46 -4.82
N GLU A 729 36.78 1.89 -4.49
CA GLU A 729 35.59 2.69 -4.13
C GLU A 729 35.21 2.55 -2.66
N SER A 730 35.37 1.36 -2.10
CA SER A 730 34.63 0.93 -0.92
C SER A 730 35.02 1.68 0.34
N ALA A 731 36.29 2.07 0.52
CA ALA A 731 36.71 2.84 1.68
C ALA A 731 35.92 4.16 1.82
N GLY A 732 35.59 4.82 0.70
CA GLY A 732 34.80 6.06 0.75
C GLY A 732 33.33 5.84 1.12
N VAL A 733 32.72 4.75 0.66
CA VAL A 733 31.33 4.40 0.99
C VAL A 733 31.21 3.97 2.46
N TRP A 734 32.22 3.27 2.97
CA TRP A 734 32.23 2.62 4.28
C TRP A 734 32.06 3.59 5.46
N ASP A 735 32.55 4.82 5.33
CA ASP A 735 32.40 5.86 6.36
C ASP A 735 31.01 6.52 6.35
N SER A 736 30.28 6.43 5.24
CA SER A 736 29.04 7.18 5.04
C SER A 736 27.78 6.36 5.33
N LEU A 737 27.81 5.06 5.01
CA LEU A 737 26.68 4.14 5.12
C LEU A 737 27.11 2.78 5.71
N PRO A 738 26.26 2.09 6.49
CA PRO A 738 26.50 0.70 6.86
C PRO A 738 26.53 -0.15 5.59
N CYS A 739 27.70 -0.66 5.22
CA CYS A 739 27.84 -1.29 3.91
C CYS A 739 28.45 -2.70 3.93
N LEU A 740 28.15 -3.43 2.86
CA LEU A 740 28.74 -4.71 2.50
C LEU A 740 29.29 -4.58 1.08
N VAL A 741 30.51 -5.04 0.83
CA VAL A 741 31.14 -4.98 -0.49
C VAL A 741 31.07 -6.35 -1.15
N VAL A 742 30.60 -6.39 -2.39
CA VAL A 742 30.44 -7.60 -3.21
C VAL A 742 31.09 -7.34 -4.57
N LYS A 743 32.23 -7.96 -4.81
CA LYS A 743 33.04 -7.70 -6.01
C LYS A 743 33.30 -8.96 -6.82
N GLY A 744 33.19 -8.89 -8.14
CA GLY A 744 33.56 -9.96 -9.05
C GLY A 744 35.04 -9.89 -9.42
N ALA A 745 35.73 -11.03 -9.44
CA ALA A 745 37.13 -11.12 -9.82
C ALA A 745 37.31 -10.90 -11.33
N CYS A 746 37.93 -9.79 -11.74
CA CYS A 746 38.15 -9.47 -13.15
C CYS A 746 39.62 -9.61 -13.58
N ASP A 747 40.57 -9.44 -12.66
CA ASP A 747 42.00 -9.64 -12.87
C ASP A 747 42.70 -10.16 -11.59
N TYR A 748 44.01 -10.44 -11.68
CA TYR A 748 44.83 -10.91 -10.56
C TYR A 748 45.62 -9.82 -9.84
N ALA A 749 45.18 -8.56 -9.92
CA ALA A 749 45.87 -7.40 -9.34
C ALA A 749 47.37 -7.38 -9.70
N ASP A 750 47.68 -7.61 -10.97
CA ASP A 750 49.04 -7.61 -11.52
C ASP A 750 49.09 -6.82 -12.84
N SER A 751 50.20 -6.91 -13.55
CA SER A 751 50.39 -6.19 -14.81
C SER A 751 49.62 -6.80 -16.00
N HIS A 752 48.96 -7.95 -15.85
CA HIS A 752 48.36 -8.74 -16.94
C HIS A 752 46.83 -8.59 -16.99
N LYS A 753 46.36 -7.36 -17.16
CA LYS A 753 44.92 -7.06 -17.20
C LYS A 753 44.30 -7.40 -18.56
N GLY A 754 43.10 -7.97 -18.54
CA GLY A 754 42.26 -8.20 -19.71
C GLY A 754 40.86 -7.64 -19.51
N LYS A 755 40.39 -6.79 -20.43
CA LYS A 755 39.04 -6.19 -20.37
C LYS A 755 37.89 -7.19 -20.58
N SER A 756 38.19 -8.31 -21.23
CA SER A 756 37.19 -9.26 -21.71
C SER A 756 36.45 -10.02 -20.60
N THR A 757 36.94 -10.03 -19.36
CA THR A 757 36.34 -10.75 -18.21
C THR A 757 35.49 -9.85 -17.31
N GLN A 758 35.49 -8.54 -17.52
CA GLN A 758 34.82 -7.57 -16.64
C GLN A 758 33.31 -7.76 -16.62
N ASN A 759 32.68 -7.96 -17.78
CA ASN A 759 31.23 -8.18 -17.90
C ASN A 759 30.76 -9.40 -17.12
N TYR A 760 31.48 -10.51 -17.25
CA TYR A 760 31.18 -11.73 -16.50
C TYR A 760 31.36 -11.52 -14.99
N ALA A 761 32.42 -10.82 -14.56
CA ALA A 761 32.66 -10.53 -13.16
C ALA A 761 31.59 -9.60 -12.56
N ALA A 762 31.16 -8.57 -13.30
CA ALA A 762 30.06 -7.68 -12.89
C ALA A 762 28.74 -8.47 -12.75
N ALA A 763 28.45 -9.37 -13.69
CA ALA A 763 27.26 -10.21 -13.64
C ALA A 763 27.30 -11.21 -12.46
N THR A 764 28.46 -11.83 -12.18
CA THR A 764 28.58 -12.75 -11.02
C THR A 764 28.42 -12.01 -9.69
N ALA A 765 28.97 -10.80 -9.57
CA ALA A 765 28.79 -9.93 -8.40
C ALA A 765 27.32 -9.52 -8.20
N SER A 766 26.64 -9.13 -9.29
CA SER A 766 25.23 -8.74 -9.27
C SER A 766 24.30 -9.90 -8.91
N ALA A 767 24.54 -11.07 -9.50
CA ALA A 767 23.84 -12.30 -9.18
C ALA A 767 24.06 -12.73 -7.72
N CYS A 768 25.29 -12.58 -7.20
CA CYS A 768 25.60 -12.86 -5.80
C CYS A 768 24.87 -11.89 -4.87
N THR A 769 24.80 -10.61 -5.25
CA THR A 769 24.08 -9.57 -4.50
C THR A 769 22.60 -9.94 -4.34
N LYS A 770 21.90 -10.29 -5.43
CA LYS A 770 20.51 -10.77 -5.34
C LYS A 770 20.38 -12.01 -4.47
N ALA A 771 21.33 -12.95 -4.55
CA ALA A 771 21.33 -14.16 -3.72
C ALA A 771 21.54 -13.85 -2.22
N ILE A 772 22.43 -12.90 -1.87
CA ILE A 772 22.63 -12.44 -0.48
C ILE A 772 21.33 -11.84 0.07
N LEU A 773 20.62 -11.04 -0.74
CA LEU A 773 19.38 -10.37 -0.32
C LEU A 773 18.23 -11.33 0.02
N ARG A 774 18.25 -12.57 -0.49
CA ARG A 774 17.30 -13.63 -0.06
C ARG A 774 17.55 -14.11 1.38
N HIS A 775 18.78 -13.93 1.87
CA HIS A 775 19.17 -14.35 3.22
C HIS A 775 19.17 -13.20 4.23
N TRP A 776 19.19 -11.96 3.74
CA TRP A 776 19.01 -10.77 4.55
C TRP A 776 17.51 -10.50 4.74
N VAL A 777 17.12 -10.40 6.01
CA VAL A 777 15.81 -9.91 6.40
C VAL A 777 16.09 -8.55 6.99
N ALA A 778 15.67 -7.49 6.28
CA ALA A 778 15.70 -6.15 6.85
C ALA A 778 14.91 -6.24 8.16
N SER A 779 15.53 -5.89 9.29
CA SER A 779 14.73 -5.73 10.49
C SER A 779 13.64 -4.71 10.15
N THR A 780 12.39 -5.10 10.23
CA THR A 780 11.22 -4.21 10.09
C THR A 780 11.15 -3.34 11.35
N THR A 781 12.19 -2.56 11.59
CA THR A 781 12.28 -1.57 12.67
C THR A 781 12.16 -0.15 12.15
N HIS A 782 11.80 0.03 10.87
CA HIS A 782 11.48 1.33 10.26
C HIS A 782 10.11 1.32 9.54
N GLY A 783 9.09 0.75 10.17
CA GLY A 783 8.17 1.73 10.75
C GLY A 783 8.95 2.29 11.94
N PRO A 784 9.15 3.61 12.08
CA PRO A 784 9.67 4.14 13.34
C PRO A 784 8.87 3.44 14.44
N THR A 785 9.56 2.84 15.41
CA THR A 785 8.98 2.04 16.49
C THR A 785 7.50 2.38 16.67
N ALA A 786 6.62 1.39 16.57
CA ALA A 786 5.17 1.56 16.69
C ALA A 786 4.73 2.25 18.01
N GLU A 787 5.67 2.64 18.87
CA GLU A 787 5.50 3.45 20.07
C GLU A 787 6.03 4.91 19.99
N ALA A 788 6.82 5.32 18.99
CA ALA A 788 7.40 6.68 18.94
C ALA A 788 6.62 7.69 18.09
N HIS A 789 5.86 7.24 17.07
CA HIS A 789 5.03 8.12 16.23
C HIS A 789 3.62 7.56 16.05
N LEU A 790 3.02 7.10 17.16
CA LEU A 790 1.57 7.02 17.20
C LEU A 790 1.00 8.43 16.93
N PRO A 791 -0.08 8.56 16.15
CA PRO A 791 -0.82 9.80 16.03
C PRO A 791 -1.11 10.33 17.43
N GLN A 792 -0.54 11.48 17.76
CA GLN A 792 -0.69 12.05 19.09
C GLN A 792 -1.97 12.86 19.12
N PHE A 793 -2.88 12.51 20.02
CA PHE A 793 -4.10 13.29 20.26
C PHE A 793 -3.92 14.09 21.55
N SER A 794 -3.28 15.25 21.42
CA SER A 794 -2.97 16.16 22.52
C SER A 794 -4.04 17.24 22.61
N VAL A 795 -5.25 16.82 22.97
CA VAL A 795 -6.39 17.70 23.22
C VAL A 795 -6.75 17.59 24.69
N PRO A 796 -6.72 18.68 25.48
CA PRO A 796 -6.84 18.62 26.93
C PRO A 796 -8.27 18.32 27.42
N PHE A 797 -9.24 18.18 26.50
CA PHE A 797 -10.65 18.02 26.82
C PHE A 797 -11.24 16.75 26.20
N PRO A 798 -12.04 15.99 26.95
CA PRO A 798 -12.80 14.87 26.39
C PRO A 798 -13.82 15.35 25.34
N PRO A 799 -14.36 14.44 24.50
CA PRO A 799 -15.47 14.78 23.63
C PRO A 799 -16.64 15.34 24.45
N ASN A 800 -17.25 16.44 23.97
CA ASN A 800 -18.47 16.96 24.56
C ASN A 800 -19.67 16.18 23.98
N GLU A 801 -20.22 15.25 24.77
CA GLU A 801 -21.37 14.40 24.38
C GLU A 801 -22.67 15.21 24.24
N ASP A 802 -22.76 16.36 24.92
CA ASP A 802 -23.90 17.27 24.88
C ASP A 802 -23.76 18.35 23.78
N PHE A 803 -22.77 18.22 22.89
CA PHE A 803 -22.58 19.16 21.78
C PHE A 803 -23.71 19.03 20.76
N VAL A 804 -24.50 20.09 20.59
CA VAL A 804 -25.62 20.15 19.65
C VAL A 804 -25.45 21.25 18.59
N GLY A 805 -26.04 21.04 17.42
CA GLY A 805 -26.12 22.04 16.35
C GLY A 805 -24.78 22.37 15.66
N ARG A 806 -24.71 23.57 15.05
CA ARG A 806 -23.52 24.14 14.38
C ARG A 806 -22.97 23.34 13.19
N GLN A 807 -23.80 22.50 12.58
CA GLN A 807 -23.38 21.58 11.51
C GLN A 807 -22.83 22.33 10.28
N SER A 808 -23.42 23.46 9.90
CA SER A 808 -22.95 24.32 8.80
C SER A 808 -21.50 24.79 9.00
N ILE A 809 -21.16 25.22 10.23
CA ILE A 809 -19.81 25.68 10.59
C ILE A 809 -18.82 24.50 10.55
N LEU A 810 -19.23 23.32 11.03
CA LEU A 810 -18.40 22.11 10.97
C LEU A 810 -18.12 21.64 9.54
N ASP A 811 -19.10 21.76 8.65
CA ASP A 811 -18.94 21.41 7.23
C ASP A 811 -18.05 22.42 6.51
N GLU A 812 -18.17 23.71 6.83
CA GLU A 812 -17.28 24.75 6.31
C GLU A 812 -15.83 24.55 6.79
N LEU A 813 -15.61 24.24 8.07
CA LEU A 813 -14.29 23.87 8.60
C LEU A 813 -13.69 22.67 7.86
N ARG A 814 -14.51 21.66 7.56
CA ARG A 814 -14.08 20.47 6.81
C ARG A 814 -13.63 20.82 5.40
N GLN A 815 -14.34 21.73 4.73
CA GLN A 815 -13.98 22.20 3.40
C GLN A 815 -12.68 23.02 3.41
N GLN A 816 -12.53 23.91 4.41
CA GLN A 816 -11.38 24.81 4.50
C GLN A 816 -10.09 24.08 4.90
N LEU A 817 -10.18 23.12 5.82
CA LEU A 817 -9.07 22.28 6.29
C LEU A 817 -9.00 20.93 5.55
N SER A 818 -9.41 20.92 4.27
CA SER A 818 -9.40 19.73 3.42
C SER A 818 -7.97 19.16 3.26
N PRO A 819 -7.83 17.82 3.16
CA PRO A 819 -6.54 17.15 2.98
C PRO A 819 -5.90 17.48 1.62
N ASP A 820 -6.71 17.80 0.62
CA ASP A 820 -6.26 18.08 -0.76
C ASP A 820 -5.49 19.41 -0.87
N ARG A 821 -5.54 20.23 0.19
CA ARG A 821 -4.79 21.49 0.25
C ARG A 821 -3.43 21.23 0.88
N SER A 822 -2.36 21.60 0.18
CA SER A 822 -0.99 21.52 0.70
C SER A 822 -0.87 22.27 2.02
N TYR A 823 -1.27 23.54 2.15
CA TYR A 823 -1.31 24.24 3.44
C TYR A 823 -2.67 24.90 3.64
N ALA A 824 -3.26 24.79 4.84
CA ALA A 824 -4.55 25.42 5.14
C ALA A 824 -4.62 25.94 6.57
N VAL A 825 -5.18 27.14 6.69
CA VAL A 825 -5.47 27.83 7.94
C VAL A 825 -6.95 28.21 7.92
N ALA A 826 -7.68 27.82 8.96
CA ALA A 826 -9.04 28.27 9.21
C ALA A 826 -9.10 29.03 10.53
N ALA A 827 -9.99 30.02 10.64
CA ALA A 827 -10.17 30.78 11.87
C ALA A 827 -11.64 30.94 12.24
N LEU A 828 -12.01 30.55 13.46
CA LEU A 828 -13.31 30.84 14.06
C LEU A 828 -13.23 32.17 14.82
N PHE A 829 -14.06 33.14 14.46
CA PHE A 829 -14.15 34.41 15.18
C PHE A 829 -15.58 34.76 15.59
N GLY A 830 -15.75 35.53 16.67
CA GLY A 830 -17.08 35.91 17.18
C GLY A 830 -17.06 36.31 18.66
N LEU A 831 -18.20 36.72 19.18
CA LEU A 831 -18.34 37.20 20.57
C LEU A 831 -17.87 36.17 21.61
N GLY A 832 -17.52 36.64 22.81
CA GLY A 832 -17.25 35.74 23.95
C GLY A 832 -18.48 34.88 24.25
N GLY A 833 -18.29 33.60 24.61
CA GLY A 833 -19.39 32.73 25.03
C GLY A 833 -20.27 32.11 23.93
N VAL A 834 -20.02 32.38 22.64
CA VAL A 834 -20.79 31.80 21.49
C VAL A 834 -20.45 30.36 21.11
N GLY A 835 -19.42 29.77 21.74
CA GLY A 835 -19.06 28.36 21.55
C GLY A 835 -17.91 28.06 20.58
N LYS A 836 -17.08 29.04 20.19
CA LYS A 836 -15.94 28.82 19.25
C LYS A 836 -15.02 27.66 19.66
N THR A 837 -14.57 27.65 20.91
CA THR A 837 -13.72 26.59 21.49
C THR A 837 -14.42 25.24 21.46
N GLN A 838 -15.72 25.19 21.75
CA GLN A 838 -16.54 23.98 21.69
C GLN A 838 -16.72 23.46 20.25
N ILE A 839 -16.86 24.35 19.27
CA ILE A 839 -16.93 23.98 17.85
C ILE A 839 -15.57 23.41 17.38
N ALA A 840 -14.46 24.03 17.76
CA ALA A 840 -13.12 23.52 17.46
C ALA A 840 -12.91 22.14 18.10
N LEU A 841 -13.34 21.96 19.35
CA LEU A 841 -13.28 20.70 20.07
C LEU A 841 -14.13 19.60 19.41
N ALA A 842 -15.37 19.90 19.05
CA ALA A 842 -16.25 18.98 18.34
C ALA A 842 -15.69 18.60 16.96
N TYR A 843 -15.08 19.55 16.25
CA TYR A 843 -14.42 19.30 14.97
C TYR A 843 -13.25 18.33 15.11
N VAL A 844 -12.33 18.57 16.05
CA VAL A 844 -11.13 17.71 16.20
C VAL A 844 -11.46 16.29 16.65
N HIS A 845 -12.45 16.12 17.54
CA HIS A 845 -12.90 14.78 17.96
C HIS A 845 -13.60 14.02 16.82
N LYS A 846 -14.50 14.68 16.07
CA LYS A 846 -15.11 14.09 14.86
C LYS A 846 -14.06 13.74 13.81
N LEU A 847 -13.02 14.57 13.67
CA LEU A 847 -11.92 14.36 12.73
C LEU A 847 -11.03 13.19 13.15
N HIS A 848 -10.70 13.07 14.44
CA HIS A 848 -9.87 11.99 14.96
C HIS A 848 -10.52 10.61 14.79
N VAL A 849 -11.84 10.49 15.01
CA VAL A 849 -12.58 9.24 14.74
C VAL A 849 -12.52 8.85 13.25
N ARG A 850 -12.61 9.83 12.35
CA ARG A 850 -12.55 9.59 10.90
C ARG A 850 -11.12 9.37 10.39
N ARG A 851 -10.12 9.85 11.12
CA ARG A 851 -8.70 9.84 10.75
C ARG A 851 -7.84 9.51 11.98
N PRO A 852 -7.81 8.24 12.40
CA PRO A 852 -7.01 7.84 13.55
C PRO A 852 -5.52 8.10 13.34
N ASN A 853 -5.08 8.22 12.08
CA ASN A 853 -3.70 8.47 11.68
C ASN A 853 -3.24 9.95 11.73
N LEU A 854 -4.14 10.90 12.05
CA LEU A 854 -3.86 12.34 12.13
C LEU A 854 -3.46 12.73 13.56
N SER A 855 -2.29 13.36 13.74
CA SER A 855 -1.92 13.97 15.02
C SER A 855 -2.67 15.28 15.24
N VAL A 856 -3.21 15.50 16.43
CA VAL A 856 -3.91 16.74 16.80
C VAL A 856 -3.23 17.35 18.02
N PHE A 857 -2.88 18.63 17.93
CA PHE A 857 -2.28 19.38 19.03
C PHE A 857 -3.13 20.57 19.41
N TRP A 858 -3.32 20.79 20.71
CA TRP A 858 -4.04 21.95 21.23
C TRP A 858 -3.08 22.92 21.92
N VAL A 859 -3.06 24.17 21.47
CA VAL A 859 -2.14 25.20 21.93
C VAL A 859 -2.92 26.42 22.39
N TYR A 860 -2.78 26.79 23.66
CA TYR A 860 -3.31 28.04 24.18
C TYR A 860 -2.37 29.19 23.88
N ALA A 861 -2.82 30.15 23.07
CA ALA A 861 -2.01 31.29 22.66
C ALA A 861 -2.48 32.62 23.27
N SER A 862 -3.11 32.55 24.45
CA SER A 862 -3.50 33.75 25.22
C SER A 862 -2.33 34.43 25.94
N SER A 863 -1.16 33.77 26.04
CA SER A 863 0.11 34.36 26.47
C SER A 863 1.30 33.57 25.89
N LYS A 864 2.50 34.16 25.88
CA LYS A 864 3.72 33.48 25.39
C LYS A 864 4.07 32.25 26.22
N GLU A 865 3.88 32.34 27.53
CA GLU A 865 4.17 31.27 28.50
C GLU A 865 3.25 30.07 28.29
N ARG A 866 1.95 30.30 28.03
CA ARG A 866 0.99 29.22 27.76
C ARG A 866 1.30 28.50 26.44
N MET A 867 1.70 29.23 25.40
CA MET A 867 2.13 28.64 24.13
C MET A 867 3.42 27.82 24.32
N ARG A 868 4.41 28.36 25.06
CA ARG A 868 5.66 27.65 25.38
C ARG A 868 5.38 26.37 26.14
N GLN A 869 4.49 26.39 27.13
CA GLN A 869 4.13 25.19 27.89
C GLN A 869 3.46 24.12 26.99
N ALA A 870 2.57 24.52 26.08
CA ALA A 870 1.96 23.60 25.12
C ALA A 870 3.01 22.98 24.19
N TYR A 871 3.97 23.78 23.71
CA TYR A 871 5.06 23.28 22.87
C TYR A 871 6.01 22.35 23.63
N ILE A 872 6.28 22.58 24.92
CA ILE A 872 7.03 21.62 25.76
C ILE A 872 6.30 20.27 25.82
N THR A 873 4.97 20.28 26.03
CA THR A 873 4.16 19.05 26.03
C THR A 873 4.22 18.33 24.68
N ILE A 874 4.10 19.06 23.58
CA ILE A 874 4.22 18.53 22.21
C ILE A 874 5.60 17.92 21.99
N MET A 875 6.66 18.63 22.40
CA MET A 875 8.05 18.18 22.30
C MET A 875 8.28 16.85 23.02
N GLN A 876 7.75 16.72 24.25
CA GLN A 876 7.83 15.49 25.05
C GLN A 876 7.04 14.34 24.42
N GLN A 877 5.82 14.60 23.94
CA GLN A 877 4.97 13.59 23.30
C GLN A 877 5.56 13.07 21.98
N LEU A 878 6.21 13.96 21.22
CA LEU A 878 6.82 13.64 19.93
C LEU A 878 8.26 13.14 20.07
N LYS A 879 8.81 13.15 21.29
CA LYS A 879 10.20 12.77 21.59
C LYS A 879 11.19 13.52 20.68
N VAL A 880 10.97 14.83 20.51
CA VAL A 880 11.83 15.68 19.68
C VAL A 880 13.24 15.68 20.29
N PRO A 881 14.29 15.31 19.52
CA PRO A 881 15.67 15.37 20.00
C PRO A 881 16.04 16.80 20.39
N CYS A 882 16.62 16.98 21.58
CA CYS A 882 17.11 18.28 22.05
C CYS A 882 18.54 18.09 22.53
N ASP A 883 19.49 18.80 21.92
CA ASP A 883 20.84 18.93 22.48
C ASP A 883 20.76 19.84 23.72
N GLU A 884 21.57 19.55 24.74
CA GLU A 884 21.47 20.18 26.07
C GLU A 884 21.80 21.70 26.10
N ASP A 885 22.18 22.30 24.97
CA ASP A 885 22.52 23.72 24.86
C ASP A 885 21.44 24.58 24.15
N ASN A 886 20.80 25.44 24.95
CA ASN A 886 20.23 26.76 24.63
C ASN A 886 19.34 26.97 23.38
N SER A 887 18.68 25.93 22.87
CA SER A 887 17.75 26.06 21.73
C SER A 887 16.34 26.51 22.17
N ASP A 888 15.72 27.45 21.45
CA ASP A 888 14.35 27.91 21.75
C ASP A 888 13.33 26.82 21.41
N VAL A 889 12.69 26.25 22.43
CA VAL A 889 11.67 25.18 22.32
C VAL A 889 10.59 25.50 21.28
N LEU A 890 10.20 26.77 21.14
CA LEU A 890 9.19 27.17 20.16
C LEU A 890 9.67 26.95 18.72
N GLU A 891 10.94 27.25 18.45
CA GLU A 891 11.54 27.08 17.13
C GLU A 891 11.85 25.61 16.84
N LEU A 892 12.31 24.84 17.84
CA LEU A 892 12.58 23.41 17.68
C LEU A 892 11.33 22.62 17.28
N VAL A 893 10.22 22.80 17.99
CA VAL A 893 8.96 22.10 17.68
C VAL A 893 8.42 22.56 16.33
N LYS A 894 8.58 23.84 15.98
CA LYS A 894 8.21 24.35 14.66
C LYS A 894 9.00 23.65 13.56
N GLN A 895 10.33 23.66 13.64
CA GLN A 895 11.21 23.01 12.66
C GLN A 895 10.93 21.51 12.55
N TRP A 896 10.68 20.85 13.68
CA TRP A 896 10.30 19.45 13.71
C TRP A 896 8.97 19.22 12.97
N LEU A 897 7.92 20.00 13.26
CA LEU A 897 6.62 19.86 12.58
C LEU A 897 6.65 20.25 11.10
N GLU A 898 7.61 21.09 10.69
CA GLU A 898 7.82 21.49 9.29
C GLU A 898 8.58 20.44 8.46
N ALA A 899 9.28 19.49 9.08
CA ALA A 899 10.04 18.48 8.34
C ALA A 899 9.13 17.48 7.60
N GLU A 900 9.42 17.27 6.31
CA GLU A 900 8.52 16.62 5.33
C GLU A 900 8.20 15.14 5.60
N TYR A 901 8.97 14.47 6.47
CA TYR A 901 8.82 13.04 6.78
C TYR A 901 7.87 12.77 7.97
N HIS A 902 7.31 13.80 8.61
CA HIS A 902 6.36 13.63 9.71
C HIS A 902 4.92 13.46 9.23
N LYS A 903 4.15 12.67 10.00
CA LYS A 903 2.74 12.41 9.72
C LYS A 903 1.92 13.70 9.65
N PRO A 904 0.83 13.72 8.87
CA PRO A 904 -0.08 14.85 8.85
C PRO A 904 -0.53 15.24 10.26
N TRP A 905 -0.64 16.54 10.51
CA TRP A 905 -1.04 17.07 11.80
C TRP A 905 -1.99 18.28 11.68
N LEU A 906 -2.82 18.45 12.69
CA LEU A 906 -3.68 19.61 12.89
C LEU A 906 -3.33 20.27 14.23
N MET A 907 -3.06 21.57 14.22
CA MET A 907 -2.81 22.33 15.44
C MET A 907 -3.94 23.35 15.65
N VAL A 908 -4.63 23.25 16.80
CA VAL A 908 -5.61 24.22 17.24
C VAL A 908 -4.90 25.28 18.07
N ILE A 909 -4.98 26.54 17.64
CA ILE A 909 -4.47 27.69 18.37
C ILE A 909 -5.67 28.41 19.01
N ASP A 910 -5.89 28.15 20.29
CA ASP A 910 -7.07 28.62 21.01
C ASP A 910 -6.81 29.97 21.72
N ASN A 911 -7.84 30.83 21.71
CA ASN A 911 -7.91 32.10 22.44
C ASN A 911 -6.90 33.19 22.01
N VAL A 912 -6.79 33.42 20.69
CA VAL A 912 -5.89 34.43 20.10
C VAL A 912 -6.55 35.81 20.03
N ASP A 913 -6.78 36.47 21.16
CA ASP A 913 -7.59 37.70 21.20
C ASP A 913 -6.76 38.99 20.99
N GLU A 914 -5.49 38.99 21.38
CA GLU A 914 -4.61 40.16 21.33
C GLU A 914 -3.79 40.23 20.03
N LEU A 915 -4.14 41.17 19.14
CA LEU A 915 -3.49 41.36 17.85
C LEU A 915 -1.98 41.67 17.98
N GLY A 916 -1.61 42.50 18.96
CA GLY A 916 -0.23 42.92 19.20
C GLY A 916 0.66 41.78 19.73
N LEU A 917 0.12 40.92 20.60
CA LEU A 917 0.83 39.76 21.12
C LEU A 917 1.10 38.72 20.01
N PHE A 918 0.14 38.51 19.11
CA PHE A 918 0.24 37.48 18.09
C PHE A 918 1.01 37.92 16.83
N TYR A 919 0.81 39.18 16.38
CA TYR A 919 1.42 39.71 15.13
C TYR A 919 2.38 40.89 15.33
N GLY A 920 2.70 41.28 16.57
CA GLY A 920 3.68 42.33 16.86
C GLY A 920 5.11 41.92 16.55
N ALA A 921 6.07 42.81 16.81
CA ALA A 921 7.50 42.51 16.67
C ALA A 921 7.90 41.40 17.66
N GLY A 922 8.30 40.23 17.15
CA GLY A 922 8.53 39.03 17.97
C GLY A 922 7.25 38.33 18.43
N GLY A 923 6.12 38.57 17.74
CA GLY A 923 4.82 38.00 18.07
C GLY A 923 4.72 36.49 17.86
N LEU A 924 3.75 35.87 18.52
CA LEU A 924 3.61 34.40 18.58
C LEU A 924 3.40 33.71 17.22
N SER A 925 2.88 34.42 16.22
CA SER A 925 2.63 33.88 14.88
C SER A 925 3.89 33.37 14.17
N GLN A 926 5.08 33.88 14.52
CA GLN A 926 6.35 33.44 13.91
C GLN A 926 6.73 31.99 14.25
N TYR A 927 6.13 31.45 15.32
CA TYR A 927 6.38 30.08 15.79
C TYR A 927 5.32 29.09 15.30
N LEU A 928 4.36 29.52 14.47
CA LEU A 928 3.40 28.63 13.84
C LEU A 928 4.08 27.89 12.67
N PRO A 929 3.98 26.55 12.60
CA PRO A 929 4.56 25.80 11.50
C PRO A 929 3.84 26.08 10.17
N THR A 930 4.61 26.14 9.09
CA THR A 930 4.18 26.46 7.72
C THR A 930 4.65 25.40 6.73
N CYS A 931 3.96 24.26 6.70
CA CYS A 931 4.34 23.10 5.86
C CYS A 931 3.14 22.39 5.22
N ALA A 932 3.39 21.53 4.24
CA ALA A 932 2.35 20.86 3.45
C ALA A 932 1.57 19.78 4.24
N GLN A 933 2.20 19.22 5.27
CA GLN A 933 1.64 18.20 6.15
C GLN A 933 0.86 18.79 7.33
N GLY A 934 0.93 20.12 7.52
CA GLY A 934 0.33 20.84 8.64
C GLY A 934 -0.96 21.58 8.30
N LYS A 935 -1.87 21.66 9.27
CA LYS A 935 -3.11 22.44 9.21
C LYS A 935 -3.28 23.23 10.49
N LEU A 936 -3.80 24.45 10.40
CA LEU A 936 -4.03 25.32 11.57
C LEU A 936 -5.51 25.68 11.71
N LEU A 937 -6.05 25.54 12.92
CA LEU A 937 -7.37 26.04 13.31
C LEU A 937 -7.21 27.06 14.42
N ILE A 938 -7.65 28.30 14.21
CA ILE A 938 -7.48 29.39 15.17
C ILE A 938 -8.84 29.78 15.76
N THR A 939 -8.93 30.03 17.07
CA THR A 939 -10.11 30.67 17.69
C THR A 939 -9.75 32.05 18.22
N THR A 940 -10.63 33.04 18.02
CA THR A 940 -10.38 34.43 18.45
C THR A 940 -11.67 35.24 18.61
N ARG A 941 -11.68 36.27 19.46
CA ARG A 941 -12.72 37.31 19.51
C ARG A 941 -12.41 38.48 18.57
N ASN A 942 -11.18 38.54 18.07
CA ASN A 942 -10.68 39.66 17.29
C ASN A 942 -10.73 39.33 15.79
N ARG A 943 -11.66 39.98 15.08
CA ARG A 943 -11.83 39.82 13.63
C ARG A 943 -10.54 40.10 12.84
N GLN A 944 -9.70 41.04 13.29
CA GLN A 944 -8.45 41.36 12.61
C GLN A 944 -7.43 40.22 12.71
N VAL A 945 -7.42 39.46 13.82
CA VAL A 945 -6.57 38.27 13.99
C VAL A 945 -6.99 37.18 12.99
N ALA A 946 -8.29 36.89 12.92
CA ALA A 946 -8.83 35.89 12.00
C ALA A 946 -8.58 36.24 10.54
N PHE A 947 -8.79 37.51 10.17
CA PHE A 947 -8.54 38.01 8.83
C PHE A 947 -7.06 37.89 8.43
N ARG A 948 -6.12 38.26 9.33
CA ARG A 948 -4.68 38.15 9.05
C ARG A 948 -4.21 36.71 8.96
N ALA A 949 -4.67 35.84 9.85
CA ALA A 949 -4.24 34.44 9.89
C ALA A 949 -4.60 33.68 8.61
N THR A 950 -5.78 33.98 8.08
CA THR A 950 -6.35 33.31 6.92
C THR A 950 -6.04 34.06 5.61
N ARG A 951 -5.21 35.11 5.66
CA ARG A 951 -4.91 35.99 4.52
C ARG A 951 -6.19 36.50 3.81
N GLY A 952 -7.24 36.75 4.60
CA GLY A 952 -8.55 37.20 4.14
C GLY A 952 -9.43 36.13 3.49
N ARG A 953 -9.06 34.84 3.54
CA ARG A 953 -9.84 33.72 2.97
C ARG A 953 -9.93 32.56 3.95
N GLY A 954 -11.13 32.20 4.41
CA GLY A 954 -11.33 31.07 5.33
C GLY A 954 -11.41 31.45 6.81
N PHE A 955 -11.94 32.63 7.12
CA PHE A 955 -12.34 33.00 8.47
C PHE A 955 -13.86 32.92 8.58
N ILE A 956 -14.35 32.22 9.60
CA ILE A 956 -15.76 31.89 9.81
C ILE A 956 -16.27 32.67 11.01
N GLU A 957 -17.31 33.47 10.80
CA GLU A 957 -18.00 34.14 11.89
C GLU A 957 -18.89 33.13 12.61
N VAL A 958 -18.74 33.02 13.93
CA VAL A 958 -19.58 32.18 14.77
C VAL A 958 -20.69 33.06 15.35
N PRO A 959 -21.92 33.00 14.80
CA PRO A 959 -23.04 33.78 15.30
C PRO A 959 -23.52 33.22 16.65
N ARG A 960 -24.46 33.93 17.29
CA ARG A 960 -25.26 33.39 18.40
C ARG A 960 -26.00 32.11 17.96
N MET A 961 -26.43 31.30 18.92
CA MET A 961 -27.21 30.10 18.58
C MET A 961 -28.55 30.52 17.96
N ILE A 962 -29.04 29.76 16.99
CA ILE A 962 -30.44 29.92 16.59
C ILE A 962 -31.34 29.26 17.64
N ASP A 963 -32.62 29.65 17.66
CA ASP A 963 -33.57 29.18 18.67
C ASP A 963 -33.65 27.64 18.76
N SER A 964 -33.64 26.94 17.63
CA SER A 964 -33.63 25.47 17.62
C SER A 964 -32.36 24.89 18.25
N GLU A 965 -31.18 25.43 17.94
CA GLU A 965 -29.91 24.96 18.53
C GLU A 965 -29.88 25.23 20.04
N ALA A 966 -30.37 26.39 20.49
CA ALA A 966 -30.41 26.77 21.89
C ALA A 966 -31.38 25.88 22.69
N ARG A 967 -32.54 25.54 22.11
CA ARG A 967 -33.49 24.59 22.71
C ARG A 967 -32.89 23.20 22.82
N ASP A 968 -32.29 22.69 21.76
CA ASP A 968 -31.64 21.37 21.78
C ASP A 968 -30.55 21.31 22.86
N LEU A 969 -29.79 22.40 23.05
CA LEU A 969 -28.74 22.49 24.06
C LEU A 969 -29.30 22.48 25.47
N LEU A 970 -30.34 23.28 25.71
CA LEU A 970 -31.03 23.32 27.00
C LEU A 970 -31.69 21.96 27.31
N SER A 971 -32.33 21.32 26.33
CA SER A 971 -32.94 20.00 26.50
C SER A 971 -31.93 18.91 26.84
N ALA A 972 -30.74 18.92 26.21
CA ALA A 972 -29.66 18.00 26.54
C ALA A 972 -29.19 18.16 28.00
N HIS A 973 -29.20 19.39 28.53
CA HIS A 973 -28.77 19.69 29.89
C HIS A 973 -29.91 19.75 30.94
N LEU A 974 -31.18 19.50 30.58
CA LEU A 974 -32.34 19.56 31.49
C LEU A 974 -33.16 18.26 31.50
N THR A 975 -32.51 17.12 31.24
CA THR A 975 -33.12 15.80 31.01
C THR A 975 -34.06 15.29 32.11
N SER A 976 -33.96 15.78 33.35
CA SER A 976 -34.79 15.35 34.48
C SER A 976 -36.08 16.16 34.69
N LEU A 977 -36.29 17.27 33.97
CA LEU A 977 -37.31 18.26 34.31
C LEU A 977 -38.44 18.40 33.27
N GLU A 978 -38.42 17.64 32.16
CA GLU A 978 -39.37 17.71 31.02
C GLU A 978 -39.93 19.13 30.74
N PRO A 979 -39.05 20.12 30.43
CA PRO A 979 -39.46 21.52 30.30
C PRO A 979 -40.30 21.78 29.03
N ASP A 980 -41.28 22.70 29.11
CA ASP A 980 -42.08 23.13 27.96
C ASP A 980 -41.22 23.89 26.92
N VAL A 981 -41.53 23.68 25.64
CA VAL A 981 -40.85 24.30 24.50
C VAL A 981 -40.95 25.83 24.57
N ALA A 982 -42.06 26.36 25.05
CA ALA A 982 -42.26 27.80 25.23
C ALA A 982 -41.31 28.38 26.29
N ASP A 983 -41.14 27.69 27.42
CA ASP A 983 -40.25 28.10 28.51
C ASP A 983 -38.77 28.04 28.09
N LEU A 984 -38.37 27.01 27.33
CA LEU A 984 -37.02 26.90 26.77
C LEU A 984 -36.71 28.04 25.79
N SER A 985 -37.68 28.41 24.95
CA SER A 985 -37.53 29.51 23.99
C SER A 985 -37.41 30.86 24.72
N ALA A 986 -38.21 31.07 25.76
CA ALA A 986 -38.16 32.28 26.60
C ALA A 986 -36.83 32.39 27.35
N LEU A 987 -36.32 31.27 27.89
CA LEU A 987 -35.00 31.20 28.51
C LEU A 987 -33.88 31.52 27.51
N ALA A 988 -33.93 30.90 26.33
CA ALA A 988 -32.94 31.14 25.28
C ALA A 988 -32.90 32.60 24.82
N LEU A 989 -34.07 33.23 24.70
CA LEU A 989 -34.21 34.65 24.35
C LEU A 989 -33.63 35.57 25.42
N ASN A 990 -33.95 35.34 26.70
CA ASN A 990 -33.44 36.15 27.82
C ASN A 990 -31.92 36.04 28.01
N LEU A 991 -31.35 34.88 27.65
CA LEU A 991 -29.90 34.63 27.74
C LEU A 991 -29.17 34.91 26.41
N GLU A 992 -29.80 35.69 25.53
CA GLU A 992 -29.23 36.19 24.29
C GLU A 992 -28.68 35.10 23.34
N TYR A 993 -29.17 33.87 23.46
CA TYR A 993 -28.72 32.71 22.69
C TYR A 993 -27.20 32.46 22.75
N LEU A 994 -26.55 32.82 23.86
CA LEU A 994 -25.14 32.58 24.11
C LEU A 994 -24.93 31.21 24.75
N SER A 995 -24.27 30.28 24.04
CA SER A 995 -24.11 28.89 24.47
C SER A 995 -23.57 28.73 25.89
N LEU A 996 -22.59 29.55 26.29
CA LEU A 996 -22.00 29.48 27.63
C LEU A 996 -23.01 29.83 28.73
N ILE A 997 -23.83 30.87 28.50
CA ILE A 997 -24.81 31.34 29.47
C ILE A 997 -25.98 30.34 29.58
N LEU A 998 -26.38 29.74 28.45
CA LEU A 998 -27.42 28.69 28.42
C LEU A 998 -27.03 27.47 29.25
N VAL A 999 -25.80 26.97 29.11
CA VAL A 999 -25.30 25.83 29.90
C VAL A 999 -25.18 26.18 31.38
N GLN A 1000 -24.72 27.39 31.72
CA GLN A 1000 -24.66 27.86 33.11
C GLN A 1000 -26.05 27.96 33.75
N ALA A 1001 -27.04 28.48 33.01
CA ALA A 1001 -28.42 28.53 33.47
C ALA A 1001 -29.00 27.13 33.67
N ALA A 1002 -28.83 26.21 32.71
CA ALA A 1002 -29.29 24.84 32.85
C ALA A 1002 -28.67 24.12 34.07
N ALA A 1003 -27.37 24.29 34.29
CA ALA A 1003 -26.68 23.74 35.45
C ALA A 1003 -27.18 24.33 36.78
N PHE A 1004 -27.49 25.64 36.81
CA PHE A 1004 -28.09 26.27 37.99
C PHE A 1004 -29.50 25.73 38.25
N ILE A 1005 -30.32 25.59 37.21
CA ILE A 1005 -31.67 25.04 37.28
C ILE A 1005 -31.64 23.61 37.86
N GLN A 1006 -30.79 22.74 37.32
CA GLN A 1006 -30.63 21.37 37.82
C GLN A 1006 -30.12 21.32 39.26
N LYS A 1007 -29.09 22.11 39.58
CA LYS A 1007 -28.47 22.08 40.91
C LYS A 1007 -29.42 22.52 42.02
N ASN A 1008 -30.33 23.44 41.73
CA ASN A 1008 -31.28 23.97 42.69
C ASN A 1008 -32.65 23.30 42.63
N ASP A 1009 -32.85 22.32 41.74
CA ASP A 1009 -34.10 21.59 41.54
C ASP A 1009 -35.32 22.52 41.36
N ILE A 1010 -35.12 23.57 40.54
CA ILE A 1010 -36.16 24.55 40.20
C ILE A 1010 -36.62 24.35 38.75
N SER A 1011 -37.83 24.78 38.44
CA SER A 1011 -38.33 24.80 37.05
C SER A 1011 -37.71 25.94 36.24
N VAL A 1012 -37.72 25.80 34.90
CA VAL A 1012 -37.29 26.87 33.97
C VAL A 1012 -38.08 28.16 34.22
N LYS A 1013 -39.38 28.03 34.54
CA LYS A 1013 -40.27 29.16 34.85
C LYS A 1013 -39.92 29.87 36.15
N GLU A 1014 -39.54 29.13 37.19
CA GLU A 1014 -39.03 29.70 38.44
C GLU A 1014 -37.70 30.41 38.23
N TYR A 1015 -36.81 29.86 37.41
CA TYR A 1015 -35.54 30.52 37.06
C TYR A 1015 -35.75 31.83 36.29
N LEU A 1016 -36.68 31.86 35.31
CA LEU A 1016 -37.07 33.08 34.61
C LEU A 1016 -37.63 34.14 35.56
N THR A 1017 -38.43 33.73 36.54
CA THR A 1017 -38.96 34.62 37.58
C THR A 1017 -37.86 35.16 38.49
N LEU A 1018 -36.84 34.37 38.81
CA LEU A 1018 -35.65 34.82 39.56
C LEU A 1018 -34.80 35.80 38.76
N LEU A 1019 -34.65 35.57 37.45
CA LEU A 1019 -33.92 36.45 36.54
C LEU A 1019 -34.59 37.84 36.44
N GLU A 1020 -35.92 37.90 36.49
CA GLU A 1020 -36.68 39.15 36.43
C GLU A 1020 -36.72 39.94 37.75
N ASN A 1021 -36.64 39.25 38.91
CA ASN A 1021 -36.83 39.88 40.23
C ASN A 1021 -35.54 40.27 40.96
N ASP A 1022 -34.37 39.79 40.52
CA ASP A 1022 -33.09 40.02 41.19
C ASP A 1022 -32.13 40.84 40.31
N GLU A 1023 -32.08 42.17 40.53
CA GLU A 1023 -31.12 43.06 39.85
C GLU A 1023 -29.65 42.59 40.05
N SER A 1024 -29.37 41.77 41.07
CA SER A 1024 -28.03 41.20 41.31
C SER A 1024 -27.69 39.97 40.46
N MET A 1025 -28.68 39.25 39.91
CA MET A 1025 -28.46 38.17 38.94
C MET A 1025 -28.13 38.71 37.54
N HIS A 1026 -28.62 39.89 37.18
CA HIS A 1026 -28.19 40.59 35.96
C HIS A 1026 -26.70 40.95 35.98
N PHE A 1027 -26.09 41.10 37.16
CA PHE A 1027 -24.66 41.41 37.31
C PHE A 1027 -23.75 40.28 36.81
N TYR A 1028 -24.22 39.03 36.82
CA TYR A 1028 -23.51 37.87 36.27
C TYR A 1028 -23.77 37.62 34.78
N ALA A 1029 -24.74 38.33 34.18
CA ALA A 1029 -25.16 38.16 32.79
C ALA A 1029 -24.61 39.23 31.82
N SER A 1030 -23.94 40.29 32.30
CA SER A 1030 -23.38 41.34 31.43
C SER A 1030 -21.96 41.01 30.91
N THR A 1031 -21.72 41.32 29.65
CA THR A 1031 -20.62 40.81 28.80
C THR A 1031 -19.23 41.43 29.05
N ASP A 1032 -19.10 42.46 29.90
CA ASP A 1032 -17.86 43.27 29.99
C ASP A 1032 -16.97 43.03 31.23
N THR A 1033 -17.29 42.08 32.14
CA THR A 1033 -16.54 41.94 33.41
C THR A 1033 -15.91 40.57 33.70
N ILE A 1034 -15.71 39.73 32.69
CA ILE A 1034 -15.06 38.40 32.89
C ILE A 1034 -13.53 38.49 33.08
N SER A 1035 -12.89 39.67 32.96
CA SER A 1035 -11.43 39.78 33.18
C SER A 1035 -10.99 39.99 34.64
N ASN A 1036 -11.89 40.31 35.58
CA ASN A 1036 -11.49 40.72 36.96
C ASN A 1036 -12.08 39.86 38.11
N ALA A 1037 -12.80 38.77 37.83
CA ALA A 1037 -13.36 37.90 38.87
C ALA A 1037 -12.38 36.85 39.46
N GLN A 1038 -11.06 37.01 39.27
CA GLN A 1038 -10.03 36.13 39.87
C GLN A 1038 -9.51 36.60 41.24
N MET A 1039 -10.06 37.66 41.85
CA MET A 1039 -9.58 38.18 43.15
C MET A 1039 -10.65 38.49 44.21
N ALA A 1040 -11.81 37.82 44.19
CA ALA A 1040 -12.82 38.01 45.23
C ALA A 1040 -13.40 36.68 45.76
N VAL A 1041 -12.52 35.72 46.08
CA VAL A 1041 -12.85 34.57 46.95
C VAL A 1041 -11.94 34.63 48.18
N SER A 1042 -12.03 35.72 48.93
CA SER A 1042 -11.50 35.77 50.29
C SER A 1042 -12.38 36.68 51.13
N GLY A 1043 -13.23 36.09 51.97
CA GLY A 1043 -13.82 36.82 53.08
C GLY A 1043 -15.30 36.54 53.32
N ARG A 1044 -15.53 35.68 54.30
CA ARG A 1044 -16.71 35.65 55.18
C ARG A 1044 -18.04 35.27 54.51
N HIS A 1045 -18.44 34.01 54.66
CA HIS A 1045 -19.48 33.60 55.61
C HIS A 1045 -19.54 32.06 55.61
N ARG A 1046 -18.68 31.42 56.40
CA ARG A 1046 -18.81 30.02 56.79
C ARG A 1046 -19.81 29.94 57.95
N GLY A 1047 -20.84 29.13 57.83
CA GLY A 1047 -21.71 28.83 58.96
C GLY A 1047 -22.77 27.78 58.65
N LYS A 1048 -22.41 26.52 58.91
CA LYS A 1048 -23.27 25.31 59.10
C LYS A 1048 -23.51 24.44 57.87
N LEU A 1049 -22.73 23.35 57.81
CA LEU A 1049 -23.18 21.94 57.69
C LEU A 1049 -22.01 21.09 57.14
N LEU A 1050 -21.15 20.65 58.06
CA LEU A 1050 -20.25 19.51 57.86
C LEU A 1050 -20.27 18.72 59.17
N ALA A 1051 -20.75 17.47 59.11
CA ALA A 1051 -20.41 16.45 60.10
C ALA A 1051 -20.39 15.06 59.44
N LYS A 1052 -19.18 14.50 59.43
CA LYS A 1052 -18.81 13.07 59.42
C LYS A 1052 -19.07 12.25 58.13
N CYS A 1053 -17.98 11.98 57.41
CA CYS A 1053 -17.39 10.64 57.33
C CYS A 1053 -15.96 10.72 56.77
N ASN A 1054 -14.97 10.34 57.59
CA ASN A 1054 -13.64 9.94 57.15
C ASN A 1054 -13.72 8.46 56.79
N ASP A 1055 -13.38 8.11 55.55
CA ASP A 1055 -12.23 7.23 55.26
C ASP A 1055 -12.12 6.99 53.75
N GLY A 1056 -10.95 7.35 53.20
CA GLY A 1056 -10.32 6.78 52.01
C GLY A 1056 -11.13 6.66 50.71
N ASN A 1057 -11.25 7.76 49.96
CA ASN A 1057 -11.07 7.81 48.49
C ASN A 1057 -11.43 9.20 47.97
N ALA A 1058 -10.42 10.05 47.79
CA ALA A 1058 -10.58 11.35 47.15
C ALA A 1058 -10.60 11.19 45.61
N GLN A 1059 -11.79 11.18 45.02
CA GLN A 1059 -11.98 11.62 43.63
C GLN A 1059 -12.41 13.09 43.66
N TYR A 1060 -11.50 13.97 43.27
CA TYR A 1060 -11.80 15.38 43.01
C TYR A 1060 -12.53 15.46 41.65
N ILE A 1061 -13.82 15.77 41.66
CA ILE A 1061 -14.51 16.33 40.49
C ILE A 1061 -14.38 17.85 40.62
N LEU A 1062 -13.35 18.40 39.98
CA LEU A 1062 -13.25 19.82 39.67
C LEU A 1062 -13.77 20.01 38.24
N PHE A 1063 -14.89 20.72 38.11
CA PHE A 1063 -15.25 21.35 36.85
C PHE A 1063 -14.30 22.54 36.65
N ASP A 1064 -13.29 22.35 35.80
CA ASP A 1064 -12.37 23.43 35.40
C ASP A 1064 -12.99 24.23 34.25
N THR A 1065 -13.17 25.53 34.53
CA THR A 1065 -13.55 26.64 33.65
C THR A 1065 -12.49 27.01 32.61
#